data_AF-A0A661GVW5-F1
#
_entry.id   AF-A0A661GVW5-F1
#
_cell.length_a   1.000
_cell.length_b   1.000
_cell.length_c   1.000
_cell.angle_alpha   90.00
_cell.angle_beta   90.00
_cell.angle_gamma   90.00
#
_symmetry.space_group_name_H-M   'P 1'
#
loop_
_entity.id
_entity.type
_entity.pdbx_description
1 polymer ?
#
loop_
_entity_poly.entity_id
_entity_poly.type
_entity_poly.pdbx_seq_one_letter_code
_entity_poly.pdbx_strand_id
1 'polypeptide(L)'
;MLATFSAYSAVLVSDDFETGQVGQQPTSASVVRPSGNEATLFTTVVDSSVNTAGTGNGVQLYDFNPGSGLGLTYNFVSDTSSQMSAVRADVKFSCLDSSGAGDKCIYVAFGDFNAELSLNAKARRFTDARLYNDGTIDFRSSTGASNTGTDISTGSHSLSIFVNDYDTDSVNYVGVNSNVYVLGANSVAYWLDGALIATFDMDLDDIPVGGGTVGTTTNNLGKFGFNSGSGEINLSYAVDDIVVSSLEEVAAPEYLMNETYEFGQTVGEQPTGAANVRPTPNNATAFVKIVDTENTAGTGNGVQIFDNASVDSSADITALEYNFVGGALQQVSALRVDFSFAALGTNGPGDRFISVGLGEYNTDRTFQTTANRYIDARLYNNGTIDFRTSLGTNAPSIEGIALLPGANTLSIFANDYDSQSVQYTGLDSDTYTLPTNSVAYWLNGSLVLMDDSSQYTVMDLNDATAGGTVGTTENNLGKFGFTSGTAEVNLNYVVDNIYITTNILASIDGYAEWLDLYPGLGSTTNYLDDFEPDGMNNLLEYALGGNPTLNDAAAVLPTYSFAVDGGTSWMNYVYNRRDNAGALGLTYDVFSDTDLVIGSMSTPTEELGFAAGDPGFEVVTNRVPTDVENKTFMQLKIEAAQ
;
A
#
# COMPACT_ATOMS: atom_id res chain seq x y z
N MET A 1 -9.44 -5.88 -20.18
CA MET A 1 -9.59 -7.21 -19.56
C MET A 1 -8.94 -7.05 -18.21
N LEU A 2 -9.75 -6.72 -17.22
CA LEU A 2 -9.31 -6.21 -15.92
C LEU A 2 -8.90 -7.40 -15.06
N ALA A 3 -7.64 -7.45 -14.67
CA ALA A 3 -7.17 -8.30 -13.60
C ALA A 3 -7.29 -7.50 -12.30
N THR A 4 -8.07 -8.02 -11.37
CA THR A 4 -8.19 -7.53 -9.99
C THR A 4 -6.86 -7.74 -9.27
N PHE A 5 -6.41 -6.71 -8.55
CA PHE A 5 -5.21 -6.74 -7.72
C PHE A 5 -5.61 -7.22 -6.32
N SER A 6 -5.03 -8.32 -5.86
CA SER A 6 -4.89 -8.61 -4.43
C SER A 6 -3.47 -8.23 -4.05
N ALA A 7 -3.30 -7.32 -3.08
CA ALA A 7 -2.00 -7.02 -2.48
C ALA A 7 -1.67 -7.97 -1.31
N TYR A 8 -2.45 -9.03 -1.10
CA TYR A 8 -2.20 -9.96 -0.02
C TYR A 8 -1.11 -10.96 -0.42
N SER A 9 0.11 -10.71 0.04
CA SER A 9 1.08 -11.78 0.22
C SER A 9 0.47 -12.81 1.18
N ALA A 10 0.14 -14.01 0.72
CA ALA A 10 -0.38 -15.05 1.61
C ALA A 10 0.67 -15.36 2.68
N VAL A 11 0.30 -15.22 3.96
CA VAL A 11 1.17 -15.58 5.08
C VAL A 11 1.33 -17.10 5.10
N LEU A 12 2.55 -17.57 4.87
CA LEU A 12 2.91 -18.98 4.82
C LEU A 12 3.40 -19.49 6.18
N VAL A 13 4.09 -18.62 6.93
CA VAL A 13 4.57 -18.87 8.30
C VAL A 13 4.40 -17.58 9.10
N SER A 14 3.94 -17.72 10.35
CA SER A 14 3.98 -16.67 11.36
C SER A 14 4.31 -17.30 12.71
N ASP A 15 5.30 -16.76 13.42
CA ASP A 15 5.70 -17.20 14.75
C ASP A 15 6.17 -15.98 15.56
N ASP A 16 5.31 -15.55 16.49
CA ASP A 16 5.55 -14.47 17.47
C ASP A 16 6.08 -15.02 18.81
N PHE A 17 6.22 -16.35 18.93
CA PHE A 17 6.68 -17.05 20.13
C PHE A 17 5.89 -16.81 21.43
N GLU A 18 4.81 -16.04 21.42
CA GLU A 18 4.04 -15.66 22.62
C GLU A 18 3.36 -16.86 23.28
N THR A 19 3.04 -17.88 22.49
CA THR A 19 2.49 -19.15 22.97
C THR A 19 3.56 -20.14 23.45
N GLY A 20 4.83 -19.82 23.23
CA GLY A 20 5.98 -20.64 23.60
C GLY A 20 6.22 -20.70 25.10
N GLN A 21 6.69 -21.86 25.59
CA GLN A 21 7.06 -22.00 26.99
C GLN A 21 8.52 -21.57 27.21
N VAL A 22 8.73 -20.52 28.03
CA VAL A 22 10.07 -20.03 28.40
C VAL A 22 10.97 -21.17 28.92
N GLY A 23 12.20 -21.22 28.41
CA GLY A 23 13.20 -22.26 28.69
C GLY A 23 13.02 -23.57 27.93
N GLN A 24 11.98 -23.70 27.09
CA GLN A 24 11.79 -24.82 26.16
C GLN A 24 12.15 -24.41 24.73
N GLN A 25 12.33 -25.41 23.86
CA GLN A 25 12.55 -25.17 22.44
C GLN A 25 11.26 -24.66 21.77
N PRO A 26 11.36 -23.78 20.76
CA PRO A 26 10.19 -23.35 20.00
C PRO A 26 9.55 -24.54 19.27
N THR A 27 8.22 -24.62 19.29
CA THR A 27 7.47 -25.77 18.75
C THR A 27 6.95 -25.55 17.33
N SER A 28 6.83 -24.31 16.89
CA SER A 28 6.31 -23.96 15.56
C SER A 28 7.35 -24.18 14.45
N ALA A 29 8.65 -24.19 14.80
CA ALA A 29 9.73 -24.44 13.86
C ALA A 29 9.78 -25.90 13.41
N SER A 30 10.00 -26.13 12.11
CA SER A 30 10.08 -27.48 11.52
C SER A 30 11.35 -28.23 11.93
N VAL A 31 12.46 -27.51 12.12
CA VAL A 31 13.72 -28.08 12.62
C VAL A 31 14.32 -27.13 13.65
N VAL A 32 14.52 -27.64 14.85
CA VAL A 32 15.29 -26.97 15.92
C VAL A 32 16.56 -27.78 16.19
N ARG A 33 17.71 -27.10 16.27
CA ARG A 33 19.00 -27.68 16.62
C ARG A 33 19.69 -26.83 17.69
N PRO A 34 20.29 -27.44 18.71
CA PRO A 34 20.38 -28.89 18.98
C PRO A 34 19.02 -29.53 19.30
N SER A 35 18.91 -30.86 19.36
CA SER A 35 17.63 -31.53 19.67
C SER A 35 17.17 -31.36 21.13
N GLY A 36 17.96 -30.65 21.93
CA GLY A 36 17.70 -30.30 23.32
C GLY A 36 18.70 -29.24 23.77
N ASN A 37 18.28 -28.37 24.69
CA ASN A 37 19.09 -27.25 25.16
C ASN A 37 20.28 -27.74 26.00
N GLU A 38 21.49 -27.30 25.62
CA GLU A 38 22.74 -27.56 26.33
C GLU A 38 23.31 -26.26 26.89
N ALA A 39 24.23 -26.34 27.86
CA ALA A 39 24.77 -25.16 28.53
C ALA A 39 25.52 -24.18 27.60
N THR A 40 26.09 -24.68 26.49
CA THR A 40 26.88 -23.87 25.55
C THR A 40 26.27 -23.81 24.16
N LEU A 41 25.08 -24.37 23.95
CA LEU A 41 24.42 -24.42 22.65
C LEU A 41 22.92 -24.63 22.86
N PHE A 42 22.10 -23.67 22.50
CA PHE A 42 20.65 -23.79 22.60
C PHE A 42 19.89 -22.87 21.64
N THR A 43 18.64 -23.25 21.40
CA THR A 43 17.62 -22.45 20.73
C THR A 43 16.38 -22.57 21.59
N THR A 44 16.10 -21.52 22.39
CA THR A 44 15.09 -21.58 23.44
C THR A 44 14.19 -20.36 23.42
N VAL A 45 12.93 -20.56 23.77
CA VAL A 45 12.01 -19.46 24.06
C VAL A 45 12.50 -18.76 25.33
N VAL A 46 12.57 -17.44 25.27
CA VAL A 46 12.96 -16.55 26.36
C VAL A 46 11.87 -15.50 26.58
N ASP A 47 11.81 -14.91 27.77
CA ASP A 47 10.86 -13.84 28.08
C ASP A 47 11.42 -12.45 27.75
N SER A 48 10.64 -11.42 28.05
CA SER A 48 10.96 -10.02 27.77
C SER A 48 12.19 -9.48 28.53
N SER A 49 12.76 -10.25 29.46
CA SER A 49 14.02 -9.86 30.12
C SER A 49 15.25 -10.17 29.28
N VAL A 50 15.12 -11.08 28.31
CA VAL A 50 16.19 -11.47 27.36
C VAL A 50 15.81 -11.14 25.92
N ASN A 51 14.52 -11.21 25.55
CA ASN A 51 14.06 -10.80 24.23
C ASN A 51 14.18 -9.27 24.07
N THR A 52 15.31 -8.82 23.52
CA THR A 52 15.54 -7.43 23.14
C THR A 52 15.21 -7.13 21.68
N ALA A 53 14.73 -8.13 20.93
CA ALA A 53 14.30 -8.01 19.54
C ALA A 53 12.83 -7.57 19.40
N GLY A 54 12.02 -7.75 20.44
CA GLY A 54 10.62 -7.36 20.42
C GLY A 54 10.04 -7.20 21.82
N THR A 55 8.75 -7.49 21.95
CA THR A 55 8.02 -7.37 23.21
C THR A 55 7.44 -8.72 23.58
N GLY A 56 7.51 -9.09 24.86
CA GLY A 56 6.99 -10.39 25.29
C GLY A 56 8.02 -11.50 25.16
N ASN A 57 7.59 -12.67 24.73
CA ASN A 57 8.49 -13.80 24.51
C ASN A 57 9.24 -13.65 23.18
N GLY A 58 10.31 -14.40 23.00
CA GLY A 58 11.05 -14.50 21.74
C GLY A 58 11.94 -15.72 21.78
N VAL A 59 12.87 -15.87 20.84
CA VAL A 59 13.84 -16.98 20.83
C VAL A 59 15.27 -16.46 20.95
N GLN A 60 16.02 -17.03 21.89
CA GLN A 60 17.46 -16.85 21.95
C GLN A 60 18.17 -17.95 21.16
N LEU A 61 18.98 -17.53 20.20
CA LEU A 61 19.95 -18.33 19.46
C LEU A 61 21.31 -18.18 20.13
N TYR A 62 21.79 -19.24 20.79
CA TYR A 62 23.04 -19.22 21.55
C TYR A 62 23.97 -20.34 21.10
N ASP A 63 25.15 -19.98 20.59
CA ASP A 63 26.17 -20.92 20.13
C ASP A 63 27.57 -20.54 20.63
N PHE A 64 28.04 -21.28 21.62
CA PHE A 64 29.40 -21.24 22.15
C PHE A 64 30.05 -22.63 22.06
N ASN A 65 29.53 -23.52 21.20
CA ASN A 65 29.96 -24.90 21.11
C ASN A 65 30.83 -25.15 19.85
N PRO A 66 32.10 -25.54 19.98
CA PRO A 66 32.98 -25.72 18.83
C PRO A 66 32.69 -26.97 17.98
N GLY A 67 31.86 -27.89 18.47
CA GLY A 67 31.63 -29.21 17.86
C GLY A 67 30.31 -29.36 17.10
N SER A 68 29.39 -28.41 17.22
CA SER A 68 28.05 -28.46 16.61
C SER A 68 27.54 -27.04 16.38
N GLY A 69 26.53 -26.90 15.52
CA GLY A 69 25.87 -25.62 15.27
C GLY A 69 24.39 -25.65 15.64
N LEU A 70 23.78 -24.46 15.71
CA LEU A 70 22.36 -24.27 15.94
C LEU A 70 21.55 -24.23 14.64
N GLY A 71 20.23 -24.35 14.80
CA GLY A 71 19.30 -24.24 13.69
C GLY A 71 17.89 -23.91 14.19
N LEU A 72 17.27 -22.93 13.57
CA LEU A 72 15.86 -22.60 13.71
C LEU A 72 15.30 -22.46 12.29
N THR A 73 14.61 -23.49 11.79
CA THR A 73 14.17 -23.55 10.38
C THR A 73 12.69 -23.83 10.28
N TYR A 74 12.02 -23.07 9.40
CA TYR A 74 10.62 -23.22 9.06
C TYR A 74 10.51 -23.73 7.62
N ASN A 75 9.74 -24.80 7.44
CA ASN A 75 9.22 -25.16 6.13
C ASN A 75 7.94 -24.34 5.92
N PHE A 76 7.92 -23.48 4.92
CA PHE A 76 6.73 -22.69 4.58
C PHE A 76 5.90 -23.35 3.45
N VAL A 77 6.33 -24.53 3.00
CA VAL A 77 5.61 -25.42 2.08
C VAL A 77 5.62 -26.85 2.62
N SER A 78 4.68 -27.68 2.16
CA SER A 78 4.54 -29.07 2.64
C SER A 78 5.36 -30.10 1.89
N ASP A 79 5.76 -29.81 0.65
CA ASP A 79 6.49 -30.72 -0.23
C ASP A 79 7.23 -29.96 -1.35
N THR A 80 8.05 -30.69 -2.11
CA THR A 80 8.85 -30.11 -3.21
C THR A 80 8.01 -29.56 -4.36
N SER A 81 6.75 -30.00 -4.52
CA SER A 81 5.87 -29.53 -5.60
C SER A 81 5.13 -28.24 -5.25
N SER A 82 5.07 -27.88 -3.97
CA SER A 82 4.49 -26.64 -3.46
C SER A 82 5.51 -25.51 -3.27
N GLN A 83 6.78 -25.73 -3.62
CA GLN A 83 7.80 -24.69 -3.58
C GLN A 83 7.43 -23.50 -4.47
N MET A 84 7.95 -22.33 -4.11
CA MET A 84 7.57 -21.05 -4.71
C MET A 84 8.77 -20.38 -5.35
N SER A 85 8.51 -19.51 -6.32
CA SER A 85 9.56 -18.69 -6.95
C SER A 85 9.74 -17.35 -6.26
N ALA A 86 8.73 -16.81 -5.61
CA ALA A 86 8.81 -15.46 -5.07
C ALA A 86 8.23 -15.40 -3.65
N VAL A 87 9.03 -14.92 -2.70
CA VAL A 87 8.71 -14.90 -1.27
C VAL A 87 9.35 -13.72 -0.55
N ARG A 88 8.76 -13.33 0.57
CA ARG A 88 9.29 -12.36 1.53
C ARG A 88 9.41 -13.01 2.89
N ALA A 89 10.48 -12.69 3.62
CA ALA A 89 10.55 -12.94 5.05
C ALA A 89 10.78 -11.63 5.80
N ASP A 90 10.07 -11.44 6.91
CA ASP A 90 10.24 -10.38 7.88
C ASP A 90 10.63 -11.00 9.22
N VAL A 91 11.60 -10.39 9.88
CA VAL A 91 12.05 -10.84 11.19
C VAL A 91 12.61 -9.69 12.01
N LYS A 92 12.34 -9.70 13.31
CA LYS A 92 13.02 -8.84 14.28
C LYS A 92 14.15 -9.61 14.95
N PHE A 93 15.25 -8.92 15.21
CA PHE A 93 16.40 -9.51 15.88
C PHE A 93 17.19 -8.48 16.69
N SER A 94 18.02 -8.97 17.60
CA SER A 94 18.91 -8.14 18.41
C SER A 94 20.18 -8.90 18.78
N CYS A 95 21.33 -8.23 18.71
CA CYS A 95 22.60 -8.78 19.17
C CYS A 95 22.65 -8.74 20.71
N LEU A 96 22.83 -9.91 21.34
CA LEU A 96 22.92 -10.03 22.80
C LEU A 96 24.38 -10.05 23.29
N ASP A 97 25.31 -10.46 22.43
CA ASP A 97 26.76 -10.44 22.70
C ASP A 97 27.53 -10.12 21.41
N SER A 98 28.19 -8.96 21.42
CA SER A 98 29.02 -8.43 20.32
C SER A 98 30.51 -8.45 20.65
N SER A 99 30.95 -9.25 21.63
CA SER A 99 32.35 -9.29 22.09
C SER A 99 33.30 -10.12 21.21
N GLY A 100 32.79 -10.71 20.13
CA GLY A 100 33.54 -11.52 19.17
C GLY A 100 34.46 -10.73 18.26
N ALA A 101 35.11 -11.44 17.33
CA ALA A 101 36.14 -10.89 16.44
C ALA A 101 35.66 -10.57 15.02
N GLY A 102 34.36 -10.74 14.72
CA GLY A 102 33.78 -10.56 13.40
C GLY A 102 34.06 -11.71 12.44
N ASP A 103 34.36 -12.90 12.98
CA ASP A 103 34.84 -14.05 12.20
C ASP A 103 33.91 -15.26 12.25
N LYS A 104 32.87 -15.21 13.08
CA LYS A 104 31.82 -16.24 13.20
C LYS A 104 30.44 -15.63 13.00
N CYS A 105 29.52 -16.40 12.43
CA CYS A 105 28.19 -15.88 12.10
C CYS A 105 27.04 -16.90 12.22
N ILE A 106 25.85 -16.35 12.42
CA ILE A 106 24.57 -17.02 12.11
C ILE A 106 24.19 -16.63 10.69
N TYR A 107 23.90 -17.63 9.86
CA TYR A 107 23.34 -17.44 8.52
C TYR A 107 21.82 -17.30 8.62
N VAL A 108 21.27 -16.31 7.92
CA VAL A 108 19.83 -16.14 7.70
C VAL A 108 19.58 -16.34 6.22
N ALA A 109 18.81 -17.37 5.86
CA ALA A 109 18.72 -17.78 4.46
C ALA A 109 17.38 -18.41 4.08
N PHE A 110 17.12 -18.34 2.78
CA PHE A 110 16.15 -19.17 2.09
C PHE A 110 16.82 -20.40 1.46
N GLY A 111 16.05 -21.47 1.32
CA GLY A 111 16.48 -22.70 0.67
C GLY A 111 15.30 -23.56 0.22
N ASP A 112 15.63 -24.74 -0.30
CA ASP A 112 14.66 -25.69 -0.84
C ASP A 112 13.95 -26.52 0.24
N PHE A 113 12.76 -26.99 -0.08
CA PHE A 113 12.00 -27.87 0.79
C PHE A 113 12.70 -29.24 0.94
N ASN A 114 12.87 -29.65 2.19
CA ASN A 114 13.27 -31.00 2.56
C ASN A 114 12.81 -31.30 3.99
N ALA A 115 11.97 -32.31 4.18
CA ALA A 115 11.39 -32.59 5.49
C ALA A 115 12.41 -32.89 6.62
N GLU A 116 13.62 -33.35 6.30
CA GLU A 116 14.59 -33.86 7.29
C GLU A 116 15.84 -32.99 7.48
N LEU A 117 16.06 -32.02 6.59
CA LEU A 117 17.31 -31.27 6.51
C LEU A 117 17.13 -29.79 6.92
N SER A 118 18.13 -29.23 7.60
CA SER A 118 18.20 -27.79 7.86
C SER A 118 19.11 -27.06 6.86
N LEU A 119 19.14 -25.73 6.94
CA LEU A 119 19.97 -24.83 6.15
C LEU A 119 21.47 -24.84 6.56
N ASN A 120 21.92 -25.84 7.32
CA ASN A 120 23.26 -25.89 7.90
C ASN A 120 24.41 -26.06 6.88
N ALA A 121 24.12 -26.51 5.66
CA ALA A 121 25.09 -26.64 4.58
C ALA A 121 24.96 -25.46 3.61
N LYS A 122 26.08 -24.95 3.09
CA LYS A 122 26.07 -23.82 2.13
C LYS A 122 25.25 -24.16 0.88
N ALA A 123 25.35 -25.39 0.37
CA ALA A 123 24.64 -25.88 -0.81
C ALA A 123 23.09 -25.95 -0.69
N ARG A 124 22.53 -25.36 0.37
CA ARG A 124 21.09 -25.30 0.66
C ARG A 124 20.65 -23.87 0.96
N ARG A 125 21.52 -22.87 0.76
CA ARG A 125 21.30 -21.48 1.14
C ARG A 125 21.45 -20.61 -0.10
N PHE A 126 20.32 -20.30 -0.70
CA PHE A 126 20.25 -19.54 -1.95
C PHE A 126 20.42 -18.03 -1.70
N THR A 127 20.20 -17.59 -0.46
CA THR A 127 20.49 -16.24 0.02
C THR A 127 21.54 -16.28 1.14
N ASP A 128 22.21 -15.15 1.39
CA ASP A 128 23.37 -15.09 2.28
C ASP A 128 23.42 -13.77 3.06
N ALA A 129 22.57 -13.69 4.09
CA ALA A 129 22.69 -12.71 5.17
C ALA A 129 23.40 -13.35 6.37
N ARG A 130 24.30 -12.60 7.02
CA ARG A 130 25.18 -13.11 8.09
C ARG A 130 25.22 -12.18 9.28
N LEU A 131 24.79 -12.66 10.44
CA LEU A 131 24.87 -11.95 11.72
C LEU A 131 26.16 -12.37 12.44
N TYR A 132 27.11 -11.46 12.62
CA TYR A 132 28.44 -11.78 13.16
C TYR A 132 28.59 -11.58 14.67
N ASN A 133 29.46 -12.39 15.26
CA ASN A 133 29.78 -12.32 16.69
C ASN A 133 30.37 -10.99 17.20
N ASP A 134 30.69 -10.02 16.33
CA ASP A 134 31.07 -8.66 16.70
C ASP A 134 29.90 -7.65 16.66
N GLY A 135 28.68 -8.12 16.43
CA GLY A 135 27.50 -7.27 16.32
C GLY A 135 27.42 -6.54 14.98
N THR A 136 27.99 -7.10 13.90
CA THR A 136 27.78 -6.61 12.54
C THR A 136 26.91 -7.56 11.71
N ILE A 137 26.33 -7.04 10.62
CA ILE A 137 25.63 -7.83 9.60
C ILE A 137 26.27 -7.62 8.22
N ASP A 138 26.40 -8.72 7.47
CA ASP A 138 26.75 -8.68 6.05
C ASP A 138 25.61 -9.24 5.20
N PHE A 139 25.52 -8.73 3.98
CA PHE A 139 24.71 -9.26 2.89
C PHE A 139 25.63 -9.60 1.71
N ARG A 140 25.60 -10.82 1.21
CA ARG A 140 26.54 -11.30 0.20
C ARG A 140 25.84 -11.92 -1.01
N SER A 141 26.47 -11.76 -2.17
CA SER A 141 26.12 -12.43 -3.43
C SER A 141 27.15 -13.49 -3.80
N SER A 142 26.69 -14.49 -4.55
CA SER A 142 27.54 -15.50 -5.19
C SER A 142 28.49 -14.89 -6.24
N THR A 143 28.12 -13.75 -6.83
CA THR A 143 28.92 -13.03 -7.85
C THR A 143 29.99 -12.11 -7.26
N GLY A 144 30.10 -12.07 -5.92
CA GLY A 144 31.13 -11.31 -5.20
C GLY A 144 30.74 -9.89 -4.80
N ALA A 145 29.54 -9.42 -5.17
CA ALA A 145 28.95 -8.21 -4.61
C ALA A 145 28.59 -8.42 -3.13
N SER A 146 28.90 -7.45 -2.27
CA SER A 146 28.60 -7.56 -0.84
C SER A 146 28.42 -6.19 -0.20
N ASN A 147 27.50 -6.11 0.75
CA ASN A 147 27.45 -5.07 1.76
C ASN A 147 27.98 -5.68 3.07
N THR A 148 28.97 -5.05 3.70
CA THR A 148 29.67 -5.67 4.83
C THR A 148 29.89 -4.71 5.99
N GLY A 149 29.78 -5.22 7.22
CA GLY A 149 30.15 -4.52 8.44
C GLY A 149 29.12 -3.48 8.89
N THR A 150 27.84 -3.66 8.56
CA THR A 150 26.76 -2.80 9.10
C THR A 150 26.60 -3.08 10.59
N ASP A 151 26.74 -2.06 11.43
CA ASP A 151 26.65 -2.18 12.89
C ASP A 151 25.20 -2.41 13.34
N ILE A 152 24.98 -3.52 14.05
CA ILE A 152 23.71 -3.96 14.67
C ILE A 152 23.95 -4.35 16.14
N SER A 153 25.01 -3.82 16.75
CA SER A 153 25.49 -4.23 18.07
C SER A 153 24.61 -3.74 19.22
N THR A 154 23.69 -2.80 18.97
CA THR A 154 22.79 -2.24 19.97
C THR A 154 21.37 -2.09 19.49
N GLY A 155 20.42 -2.50 20.31
CA GLY A 155 18.99 -2.28 20.07
C GLY A 155 18.33 -3.42 19.32
N SER A 156 17.08 -3.17 18.95
CA SER A 156 16.27 -4.07 18.12
C SER A 156 16.38 -3.62 16.67
N HIS A 157 16.44 -4.59 15.76
CA HIS A 157 16.51 -4.38 14.33
C HIS A 157 15.43 -5.19 13.61
N SER A 158 15.05 -4.72 12.42
CA SER A 158 14.12 -5.39 11.52
C SER A 158 14.82 -5.72 10.20
N LEU A 159 14.72 -6.97 9.77
CA LEU A 159 15.25 -7.45 8.49
C LEU A 159 14.11 -7.96 7.64
N SER A 160 13.98 -7.40 6.44
CA SER A 160 13.08 -7.93 5.40
C SER A 160 13.90 -8.41 4.20
N ILE A 161 13.61 -9.63 3.75
CA ILE A 161 14.32 -10.28 2.65
C ILE A 161 13.30 -10.65 1.57
N PHE A 162 13.45 -10.06 0.39
CA PHE A 162 12.62 -10.35 -0.78
C PHE A 162 13.42 -11.21 -1.75
N VAL A 163 12.85 -12.31 -2.22
CA VAL A 163 13.54 -13.27 -3.09
C VAL A 163 12.71 -13.53 -4.33
N ASN A 164 13.35 -13.53 -5.50
CA ASN A 164 12.78 -13.92 -6.79
C ASN A 164 13.69 -14.97 -7.45
N ASP A 165 13.17 -16.19 -7.57
CA ASP A 165 13.75 -17.39 -8.17
C ASP A 165 13.10 -17.73 -9.53
N TYR A 166 12.46 -16.75 -10.18
CA TYR A 166 12.12 -16.91 -11.61
C TYR A 166 13.39 -16.83 -12.46
N ASP A 167 13.50 -17.75 -13.42
CA ASP A 167 14.67 -17.85 -14.30
C ASP A 167 14.82 -16.65 -15.25
N THR A 168 13.71 -16.10 -15.70
CA THR A 168 13.68 -15.02 -16.70
C THR A 168 12.85 -13.82 -16.27
N ASP A 169 11.96 -13.99 -15.32
CA ASP A 169 10.92 -13.02 -15.03
C ASP A 169 11.29 -12.18 -13.81
N SER A 170 11.02 -10.88 -13.87
CA SER A 170 11.13 -9.98 -12.73
C SER A 170 9.84 -10.00 -11.92
N VAL A 171 9.96 -9.79 -10.61
CA VAL A 171 8.82 -9.65 -9.70
C VAL A 171 8.75 -8.21 -9.21
N ASN A 172 7.59 -7.57 -9.35
CA ASN A 172 7.34 -6.33 -8.64
C ASN A 172 7.00 -6.64 -7.18
N TYR A 173 7.55 -5.85 -6.27
CA TYR A 173 7.22 -5.95 -4.85
C TYR A 173 7.09 -4.57 -4.23
N VAL A 174 6.23 -4.46 -3.23
CA VAL A 174 6.14 -3.26 -2.38
C VAL A 174 7.20 -3.39 -1.29
N GLY A 175 8.17 -2.49 -1.28
CA GLY A 175 9.21 -2.41 -0.25
C GLY A 175 8.63 -1.99 1.09
N VAL A 176 9.42 -2.11 2.17
CA VAL A 176 8.98 -1.75 3.53
C VAL A 176 8.71 -0.25 3.71
N ASN A 177 9.14 0.59 2.75
CA ASN A 177 8.83 2.01 2.67
C ASN A 177 7.60 2.32 1.79
N SER A 178 6.82 1.30 1.42
CA SER A 178 5.59 1.42 0.62
C SER A 178 5.79 1.89 -0.82
N ASN A 179 7.04 1.88 -1.32
CA ASN A 179 7.36 2.11 -2.73
C ASN A 179 7.40 0.77 -3.50
N VAL A 180 7.12 0.81 -4.79
CA VAL A 180 7.21 -0.38 -5.65
C VAL A 180 8.62 -0.51 -6.23
N TYR A 181 9.18 -1.70 -6.13
CA TYR A 181 10.49 -2.06 -6.64
C TYR A 181 10.38 -3.24 -7.61
N VAL A 182 11.35 -3.33 -8.51
CA VAL A 182 11.50 -4.47 -9.40
C VAL A 182 12.63 -5.34 -8.88
N LEU A 183 12.33 -6.60 -8.57
CA LEU A 183 13.30 -7.63 -8.26
C LEU A 183 13.56 -8.44 -9.53
N GLY A 184 14.77 -8.36 -10.07
CA GLY A 184 15.15 -9.09 -11.28
C GLY A 184 15.03 -10.62 -11.12
N ALA A 185 15.09 -11.34 -12.23
CA ALA A 185 15.18 -12.80 -12.21
C ALA A 185 16.34 -13.27 -11.32
N ASN A 186 16.13 -14.36 -10.57
CA ASN A 186 17.14 -14.99 -9.72
C ASN A 186 17.90 -14.02 -8.79
N SER A 187 17.16 -13.11 -8.14
CA SER A 187 17.73 -12.05 -7.32
C SER A 187 17.07 -11.94 -5.94
N VAL A 188 17.77 -11.26 -5.03
CA VAL A 188 17.36 -11.02 -3.64
C VAL A 188 17.57 -9.56 -3.28
N ALA A 189 16.63 -8.97 -2.56
CA ALA A 189 16.76 -7.65 -1.96
C ALA A 189 16.70 -7.74 -0.43
N TYR A 190 17.60 -7.02 0.23
CA TYR A 190 17.71 -6.96 1.69
C TYR A 190 17.39 -5.55 2.18
N TRP A 191 16.45 -5.48 3.11
CA TRP A 191 16.07 -4.26 3.81
C TRP A 191 16.40 -4.39 5.29
N LEU A 192 17.05 -3.37 5.84
CA LEU A 192 17.38 -3.29 7.26
C LEU A 192 16.82 -1.99 7.81
N ASP A 193 16.03 -2.08 8.87
CA ASP A 193 15.44 -0.93 9.58
C ASP A 193 14.72 0.05 8.64
N GLY A 194 13.94 -0.48 7.71
CA GLY A 194 13.16 0.31 6.75
C GLY A 194 13.94 0.79 5.51
N ALA A 195 15.26 0.59 5.45
CA ALA A 195 16.10 1.03 4.34
C ALA A 195 16.52 -0.14 3.43
N LEU A 196 16.47 0.06 2.11
CA LEU A 196 17.00 -0.90 1.14
C LEU A 196 18.52 -0.86 1.19
N ILE A 197 19.14 -1.95 1.64
CA ILE A 197 20.59 -2.03 1.84
C ILE A 197 21.30 -2.57 0.59
N ALA A 198 20.69 -3.56 -0.07
CA ALA A 198 21.28 -4.21 -1.21
C ALA A 198 20.27 -4.99 -2.05
N THR A 199 20.55 -5.08 -3.36
CA THR A 199 19.92 -6.01 -4.29
C THR A 199 21.03 -6.79 -4.99
N PHE A 200 20.96 -8.12 -4.97
CA PHE A 200 22.00 -9.02 -5.44
C PHE A 200 21.45 -10.21 -6.21
N ASP A 201 22.30 -10.87 -6.99
CA ASP A 201 22.00 -12.19 -7.52
C ASP A 201 22.00 -13.23 -6.40
N MET A 202 21.09 -14.21 -6.48
CA MET A 202 21.05 -15.38 -5.62
C MET A 202 22.26 -16.30 -5.84
N ASP A 203 22.42 -17.30 -5.00
CA ASP A 203 23.39 -18.38 -5.24
C ASP A 203 22.88 -19.37 -6.28
N LEU A 204 23.29 -19.17 -7.53
CA LEU A 204 22.74 -19.86 -8.69
C LEU A 204 23.34 -21.25 -8.93
N ASP A 205 24.49 -21.54 -8.34
CA ASP A 205 25.26 -22.76 -8.56
C ASP A 205 24.78 -23.94 -7.69
N ASP A 206 23.93 -23.65 -6.70
CA ASP A 206 23.35 -24.67 -5.83
C ASP A 206 22.34 -25.55 -6.59
N ILE A 207 22.28 -26.83 -6.23
CA ILE A 207 21.46 -27.86 -6.88
C ILE A 207 20.26 -28.16 -5.97
N PRO A 208 19.02 -27.76 -6.34
CA PRO A 208 17.82 -28.10 -5.58
C PRO A 208 17.57 -29.61 -5.55
N VAL A 209 16.81 -30.10 -4.57
CA VAL A 209 16.41 -31.53 -4.44
C VAL A 209 15.72 -32.07 -5.72
N GLY A 210 15.08 -31.22 -6.52
CA GLY A 210 14.45 -31.57 -7.80
C GLY A 210 15.43 -31.82 -8.96
N GLY A 211 16.72 -31.50 -8.81
CA GLY A 211 17.72 -31.50 -9.88
C GLY A 211 17.73 -30.19 -10.69
N GLY A 212 18.78 -29.96 -11.49
CA GLY A 212 19.06 -28.65 -12.09
C GLY A 212 19.90 -27.77 -11.16
N THR A 213 20.13 -26.52 -11.52
CA THR A 213 20.72 -25.51 -10.61
C THR A 213 19.70 -24.40 -10.38
N VAL A 214 19.77 -23.71 -9.23
CA VAL A 214 18.91 -22.56 -8.89
C VAL A 214 18.83 -21.56 -10.03
N GLY A 215 19.94 -21.28 -10.73
CA GLY A 215 19.93 -20.39 -11.89
C GLY A 215 19.28 -20.91 -13.19
N THR A 216 18.67 -22.10 -13.17
CA THR A 216 18.09 -22.75 -14.37
C THR A 216 16.74 -23.42 -14.12
N THR A 217 16.22 -23.29 -12.90
CA THR A 217 14.94 -23.86 -12.50
C THR A 217 14.24 -22.88 -11.59
N THR A 218 12.92 -22.78 -11.74
CA THR A 218 12.08 -21.98 -10.85
C THR A 218 11.36 -22.84 -9.81
N ASN A 219 10.66 -22.20 -8.87
CA ASN A 219 9.98 -22.85 -7.74
C ASN A 219 10.93 -23.64 -6.84
N ASN A 220 12.03 -23.01 -6.42
CA ASN A 220 13.03 -23.64 -5.57
C ASN A 220 12.89 -23.27 -4.09
N LEU A 221 12.02 -22.33 -3.71
CA LEU A 221 11.96 -21.82 -2.34
C LEU A 221 10.91 -22.59 -1.52
N GLY A 222 11.34 -23.12 -0.37
CA GLY A 222 10.46 -23.85 0.55
C GLY A 222 10.82 -23.76 2.04
N LYS A 223 11.95 -23.12 2.36
CA LYS A 223 12.44 -22.94 3.74
C LYS A 223 12.96 -21.54 4.00
N PHE A 224 12.79 -21.11 5.24
CA PHE A 224 13.43 -19.94 5.81
C PHE A 224 14.00 -20.27 7.18
N GLY A 225 15.13 -19.67 7.56
CA GLY A 225 15.58 -19.76 8.95
C GLY A 225 17.01 -19.34 9.22
N PHE A 226 17.43 -19.68 10.43
CA PHE A 226 18.71 -19.35 11.04
C PHE A 226 19.54 -20.61 11.22
N ASN A 227 20.84 -20.55 10.92
CA ASN A 227 21.74 -21.66 11.18
C ASN A 227 23.17 -21.20 11.47
N SER A 228 23.90 -21.98 12.26
CA SER A 228 25.35 -21.86 12.39
C SER A 228 26.01 -23.19 11.99
N GLY A 229 27.26 -23.12 11.52
CA GLY A 229 28.07 -24.28 11.17
C GLY A 229 28.85 -24.82 12.38
N SER A 230 29.43 -26.01 12.26
CA SER A 230 30.39 -26.48 13.27
C SER A 230 31.61 -25.56 13.30
N GLY A 231 31.86 -24.94 14.44
CA GLY A 231 32.96 -23.99 14.64
C GLY A 231 32.55 -22.51 14.54
N GLU A 232 31.30 -22.23 14.19
CA GLU A 232 30.66 -20.92 14.35
C GLU A 232 30.28 -20.74 15.82
N ILE A 233 31.11 -20.03 16.59
CA ILE A 233 30.97 -19.90 18.06
C ILE A 233 30.98 -18.44 18.51
N ASN A 234 30.64 -18.22 19.78
CA ASN A 234 30.49 -16.91 20.40
C ASN A 234 29.33 -16.10 19.79
N LEU A 235 28.23 -16.79 19.48
CA LEU A 235 27.04 -16.19 18.88
C LEU A 235 25.92 -16.14 19.92
N SER A 236 25.32 -14.97 20.12
CA SER A 236 24.15 -14.81 20.96
C SER A 236 23.22 -13.73 20.38
N TYR A 237 22.06 -14.15 19.91
CA TYR A 237 21.05 -13.28 19.30
C TYR A 237 19.67 -13.59 19.85
N ALA A 238 18.85 -12.55 20.04
CA ALA A 238 17.41 -12.68 20.18
C ALA A 238 16.75 -12.54 18.80
N VAL A 239 15.71 -13.33 18.55
CA VAL A 239 14.89 -13.31 17.33
C VAL A 239 13.43 -13.31 17.73
N ASP A 240 12.62 -12.54 17.00
CA ASP A 240 11.20 -12.37 17.28
C ASP A 240 10.42 -12.05 15.99
N ASP A 241 9.09 -12.17 16.02
CA ASP A 241 8.16 -11.82 14.94
C ASP A 241 8.59 -12.36 13.55
N ILE A 242 8.74 -13.68 13.43
CA ILE A 242 9.07 -14.29 12.13
C ILE A 242 7.81 -14.41 11.29
N VAL A 243 7.80 -13.75 10.13
CA VAL A 243 6.74 -13.88 9.13
C VAL A 243 7.36 -14.24 7.79
N VAL A 244 6.83 -15.27 7.13
CA VAL A 244 7.15 -15.58 5.73
C VAL A 244 5.88 -15.52 4.92
N SER A 245 5.90 -14.80 3.81
CA SER A 245 4.75 -14.67 2.92
C SER A 245 5.13 -14.90 1.46
N SER A 246 4.17 -15.33 0.65
CA SER A 246 4.36 -15.41 -0.80
C SER A 246 4.43 -14.00 -1.39
N LEU A 247 5.38 -13.73 -2.26
CA LEU A 247 5.25 -12.57 -3.13
C LEU A 247 4.31 -12.99 -4.24
N GLU A 248 3.04 -12.58 -4.14
CA GLU A 248 2.23 -12.57 -5.35
C GLU A 248 2.89 -11.60 -6.35
N GLU A 249 2.83 -11.93 -7.63
CA GLU A 249 3.08 -10.95 -8.68
C GLU A 249 2.03 -9.86 -8.46
N VAL A 250 2.35 -8.86 -7.66
CA VAL A 250 1.61 -7.62 -7.67
C VAL A 250 1.78 -7.18 -9.11
N ALA A 251 0.68 -7.21 -9.87
CA ALA A 251 0.71 -6.65 -11.21
C ALA A 251 1.43 -5.30 -11.09
N ALA A 252 2.33 -4.99 -12.02
CA ALA A 252 3.02 -3.71 -11.98
C ALA A 252 1.94 -2.64 -11.72
N PRO A 253 2.11 -1.75 -10.73
CA PRO A 253 1.12 -0.70 -10.51
C PRO A 253 0.85 -0.07 -11.86
N GLU A 254 -0.43 0.02 -12.23
CA GLU A 254 -0.80 0.61 -13.51
C GLU A 254 -0.46 2.11 -13.40
N TYR A 255 0.76 2.44 -13.81
CA TYR A 255 1.25 3.80 -13.80
C TYR A 255 0.51 4.53 -14.91
N LEU A 256 -0.29 5.52 -14.53
CA LEU A 256 -0.72 6.55 -15.47
C LEU A 256 0.52 7.33 -15.96
N MET A 257 1.52 7.48 -15.09
CA MET A 257 2.80 8.09 -15.41
C MET A 257 3.91 7.56 -14.51
N ASN A 258 5.10 7.38 -15.10
CA ASN A 258 6.35 7.08 -14.41
C ASN A 258 7.47 7.90 -15.07
N GLU A 259 8.02 8.87 -14.34
CA GLU A 259 9.13 9.70 -14.77
C GLU A 259 10.23 9.68 -13.71
N THR A 260 11.33 8.99 -14.03
CA THR A 260 12.52 8.88 -13.17
C THR A 260 13.69 9.73 -13.66
N TYR A 261 13.56 10.42 -14.80
CA TYR A 261 14.62 11.22 -15.43
C TYR A 261 15.91 10.48 -15.84
N GLU A 262 15.99 9.17 -15.63
CA GLU A 262 17.18 8.39 -15.95
C GLU A 262 17.32 8.04 -17.43
N PHE A 263 16.20 8.01 -18.16
CA PHE A 263 16.17 7.57 -19.55
C PHE A 263 15.77 8.70 -20.50
N GLY A 264 16.51 8.84 -21.61
CA GLY A 264 16.21 9.81 -22.65
C GLY A 264 16.46 11.28 -22.28
N GLN A 265 16.91 11.55 -21.05
CA GLN A 265 17.24 12.89 -20.57
C GLN A 265 18.71 13.26 -20.82
N THR A 266 19.01 14.56 -20.86
CA THR A 266 20.38 15.09 -21.02
C THR A 266 20.65 16.17 -19.99
N VAL A 267 21.67 15.98 -19.15
CA VAL A 267 22.06 16.93 -18.09
C VAL A 267 22.32 18.32 -18.68
N GLY A 268 21.71 19.34 -18.06
CA GLY A 268 21.78 20.73 -18.47
C GLY A 268 20.68 21.18 -19.44
N GLU A 269 19.96 20.25 -20.08
CA GLU A 269 18.84 20.53 -20.98
C GLU A 269 17.50 20.51 -20.25
N GLN A 270 16.43 20.98 -20.91
CA GLN A 270 15.07 20.87 -20.41
C GLN A 270 14.62 19.41 -20.39
N PRO A 271 13.81 18.98 -19.40
CA PRO A 271 13.25 17.63 -19.42
C PRO A 271 12.43 17.39 -20.68
N THR A 272 12.63 16.21 -21.27
CA THR A 272 11.82 15.70 -22.38
C THR A 272 10.63 14.91 -21.82
N GLY A 273 9.49 14.90 -22.53
CA GLY A 273 8.28 14.17 -22.13
C GLY A 273 7.24 15.00 -21.34
N ALA A 274 7.66 16.10 -20.72
CA ALA A 274 6.73 17.04 -20.09
C ALA A 274 5.85 17.77 -21.13
N ALA A 275 4.59 18.01 -20.78
CA ALA A 275 3.61 18.70 -21.62
C ALA A 275 3.87 20.22 -21.68
N ASN A 276 4.38 20.81 -20.60
CA ASN A 276 4.78 22.21 -20.54
C ASN A 276 6.03 22.36 -19.67
N VAL A 277 7.09 22.95 -20.25
CA VAL A 277 8.33 23.27 -19.55
C VAL A 277 8.66 24.75 -19.78
N ARG A 278 8.84 25.51 -18.70
CA ARG A 278 9.18 26.94 -18.75
C ARG A 278 10.27 27.31 -17.76
N PRO A 279 11.06 28.36 -18.03
CA PRO A 279 11.01 29.22 -19.23
C PRO A 279 11.58 28.54 -20.48
N THR A 280 11.21 29.00 -21.68
CA THR A 280 11.73 28.46 -22.95
C THR A 280 12.35 29.60 -23.79
N PRO A 281 13.68 29.69 -23.91
CA PRO A 281 14.70 28.80 -23.33
C PRO A 281 14.96 29.09 -21.85
N ASN A 282 15.66 28.15 -21.19
CA ASN A 282 16.28 28.37 -19.89
C ASN A 282 17.18 29.61 -19.91
N ASN A 283 17.24 30.34 -18.80
CA ASN A 283 18.10 31.51 -18.65
C ASN A 283 18.83 31.52 -17.30
N ALA A 284 19.65 32.56 -17.05
CA ALA A 284 20.50 32.62 -15.86
C ALA A 284 19.73 32.85 -14.54
N THR A 285 18.52 33.41 -14.62
CA THR A 285 17.69 33.75 -13.47
C THR A 285 16.50 32.82 -13.29
N ALA A 286 16.10 32.07 -14.31
CA ALA A 286 15.07 31.05 -14.21
C ALA A 286 15.33 29.89 -15.18
N PHE A 287 15.16 28.65 -14.71
CA PHE A 287 15.30 27.46 -15.53
C PHE A 287 14.57 26.24 -14.92
N VAL A 288 14.22 25.31 -15.81
CA VAL A 288 13.85 23.93 -15.46
C VAL A 288 14.74 23.02 -16.29
N LYS A 289 15.63 22.27 -15.63
CA LYS A 289 16.65 21.47 -16.34
C LYS A 289 16.99 20.17 -15.63
N ILE A 290 17.48 19.21 -16.39
CA ILE A 290 18.05 17.97 -15.88
C ILE A 290 19.37 18.26 -15.14
N VAL A 291 19.54 17.70 -13.96
CA VAL A 291 20.76 17.72 -13.14
C VAL A 291 21.12 16.31 -12.69
N ASP A 292 22.37 16.07 -12.33
CA ASP A 292 22.85 14.77 -11.82
C ASP A 292 23.50 14.96 -10.44
N THR A 293 24.70 15.54 -10.39
CA THR A 293 25.40 15.76 -9.11
C THR A 293 24.67 16.69 -8.13
N GLU A 294 23.79 17.55 -8.63
CA GLU A 294 22.94 18.45 -7.86
C GLU A 294 21.59 17.82 -7.47
N ASN A 295 21.30 16.58 -7.89
CA ASN A 295 20.11 15.85 -7.48
C ASN A 295 20.23 15.39 -6.02
N THR A 296 19.89 16.29 -5.10
CA THR A 296 19.80 15.94 -3.67
C THR A 296 18.46 15.33 -3.28
N ALA A 297 17.53 15.15 -4.23
CA ALA A 297 16.25 14.47 -4.01
C ALA A 297 16.35 12.94 -4.17
N GLY A 298 17.41 12.45 -4.81
CA GLY A 298 17.61 11.03 -5.11
C GLY A 298 19.03 10.72 -5.54
N THR A 299 19.18 9.67 -6.36
CA THR A 299 20.44 9.28 -6.99
C THR A 299 20.26 9.34 -8.49
N GLY A 300 21.31 9.73 -9.23
CA GLY A 300 21.21 9.85 -10.69
C GLY A 300 20.59 11.18 -11.09
N ASN A 301 19.87 11.19 -12.20
CA ASN A 301 19.30 12.40 -12.76
C ASN A 301 18.06 12.86 -11.97
N GLY A 302 17.87 14.18 -11.89
CA GLY A 302 16.63 14.79 -11.42
C GLY A 302 16.35 16.09 -12.18
N VAL A 303 15.25 16.77 -11.85
CA VAL A 303 14.90 18.07 -12.44
C VAL A 303 15.06 19.19 -11.43
N GLN A 304 15.98 20.10 -11.70
CA GLN A 304 16.10 21.33 -10.94
C GLN A 304 15.14 22.39 -11.48
N ILE A 305 14.29 22.91 -10.60
CA ILE A 305 13.38 24.04 -10.80
C ILE A 305 13.97 25.23 -10.05
N PHE A 306 14.46 26.22 -10.79
CA PHE A 306 15.08 27.42 -10.24
C PHE A 306 14.37 28.66 -10.74
N ASP A 307 13.90 29.50 -9.81
CA ASP A 307 13.29 30.79 -10.12
C ASP A 307 13.86 31.89 -9.21
N ASN A 308 14.63 32.77 -9.83
CA ASN A 308 15.19 33.99 -9.24
C ASN A 308 15.06 35.17 -10.21
N ALA A 309 14.05 35.14 -11.08
CA ALA A 309 13.78 36.22 -12.01
C ALA A 309 13.25 37.46 -11.28
N SER A 310 13.35 38.64 -11.88
CA SER A 310 12.73 39.83 -11.26
C SER A 310 11.21 39.74 -11.38
N VAL A 311 10.51 40.02 -10.29
CA VAL A 311 9.04 40.16 -10.19
C VAL A 311 8.49 40.91 -11.43
N ASP A 312 7.44 40.36 -12.07
CA ASP A 312 6.62 40.97 -13.15
C ASP A 312 6.94 40.62 -14.62
N SER A 313 7.79 39.62 -14.90
CA SER A 313 7.89 39.02 -16.24
C SER A 313 7.24 37.63 -16.32
N SER A 314 6.07 37.53 -16.93
CA SER A 314 5.42 36.23 -17.25
C SER A 314 6.26 35.31 -18.15
N ALA A 315 7.33 35.83 -18.74
CA ALA A 315 8.29 35.07 -19.53
C ALA A 315 9.23 34.21 -18.68
N ASP A 316 9.42 34.54 -17.41
CA ASP A 316 10.44 33.92 -16.56
C ASP A 316 9.87 33.00 -15.46
N ILE A 317 8.57 32.75 -15.46
CA ILE A 317 7.97 31.73 -14.59
C ILE A 317 8.56 30.35 -14.89
N THR A 318 8.69 29.56 -13.85
CA THR A 318 9.03 28.14 -13.98
C THR A 318 7.77 27.30 -14.02
N ALA A 319 7.75 26.33 -14.92
CA ALA A 319 6.68 25.34 -14.98
C ALA A 319 7.25 24.00 -15.44
N LEU A 320 6.79 22.93 -14.81
CA LEU A 320 7.02 21.55 -15.19
C LEU A 320 5.68 20.82 -15.04
N GLU A 321 4.99 20.61 -16.14
CA GLU A 321 3.65 20.00 -16.14
C GLU A 321 3.60 18.78 -17.05
N TYR A 322 2.89 17.76 -16.60
CA TYR A 322 2.69 16.49 -17.29
C TYR A 322 1.20 16.21 -17.46
N ASN A 323 0.81 15.84 -18.68
CA ASN A 323 -0.45 15.15 -18.90
C ASN A 323 -0.18 13.66 -18.68
N PHE A 324 -0.73 13.07 -17.61
CA PHE A 324 -0.59 11.64 -17.33
C PHE A 324 -1.69 10.79 -17.99
N VAL A 325 -2.56 11.44 -18.76
CA VAL A 325 -3.55 10.80 -19.63
C VAL A 325 -3.46 11.37 -21.04
N GLY A 326 -3.88 10.61 -22.05
CA GLY A 326 -3.83 11.02 -23.46
C GLY A 326 -5.01 11.88 -23.92
N GLY A 327 -6.03 12.09 -23.08
CA GLY A 327 -7.25 12.80 -23.45
C GLY A 327 -8.23 12.97 -22.29
N ALA A 328 -9.18 13.90 -22.45
CA ALA A 328 -10.17 14.22 -21.43
C ALA A 328 -11.07 13.04 -21.02
N LEU A 329 -11.25 12.04 -21.91
CA LEU A 329 -12.03 10.82 -21.64
C LEU A 329 -11.27 9.77 -20.82
N GLN A 330 -9.97 9.96 -20.61
CA GLN A 330 -9.10 9.02 -19.89
C GLN A 330 -8.74 9.52 -18.48
N GLN A 331 -9.29 10.66 -18.09
CA GLN A 331 -9.14 11.21 -16.75
C GLN A 331 -9.77 10.29 -15.71
N VAL A 332 -9.32 10.42 -14.47
CA VAL A 332 -9.76 9.57 -13.35
C VAL A 332 -10.28 10.41 -12.20
N SER A 333 -11.12 9.81 -11.35
CA SER A 333 -11.60 10.45 -10.13
C SER A 333 -10.68 10.20 -8.93
N ALA A 334 -9.89 9.11 -8.93
CA ALA A 334 -9.02 8.78 -7.80
C ALA A 334 -7.62 8.37 -8.29
N LEU A 335 -6.59 8.95 -7.67
CA LEU A 335 -5.20 8.63 -7.94
C LEU A 335 -4.27 8.92 -6.76
N ARG A 336 -3.14 8.23 -6.72
CA ARG A 336 -1.99 8.52 -5.88
C ARG A 336 -0.87 9.11 -6.73
N VAL A 337 -0.26 10.20 -6.27
CA VAL A 337 1.00 10.74 -6.79
C VAL A 337 2.10 10.54 -5.76
N ASP A 338 3.27 10.09 -6.18
CA ASP A 338 4.48 10.05 -5.37
C ASP A 338 5.60 10.81 -6.07
N PHE A 339 6.37 11.60 -5.32
CA PHE A 339 7.62 12.16 -5.81
C PHE A 339 8.61 12.47 -4.69
N SER A 340 9.89 12.50 -5.07
CA SER A 340 10.98 12.96 -4.20
C SER A 340 11.35 14.40 -4.54
N PHE A 341 11.73 15.17 -3.54
CA PHE A 341 12.18 16.55 -3.74
C PHE A 341 13.17 17.01 -2.67
N ALA A 342 13.93 18.05 -2.98
CA ALA A 342 14.86 18.67 -2.04
C ALA A 342 14.99 20.17 -2.30
N ALA A 343 15.09 20.95 -1.22
CA ALA A 343 15.41 22.36 -1.33
C ALA A 343 16.94 22.54 -1.45
N LEU A 344 17.38 23.22 -2.51
CA LEU A 344 18.80 23.53 -2.76
C LEU A 344 19.23 24.89 -2.18
N GLY A 345 18.28 25.66 -1.64
CA GLY A 345 18.54 26.89 -0.90
C GLY A 345 17.30 27.41 -0.18
N THR A 346 17.38 27.60 1.14
CA THR A 346 16.24 27.89 2.03
C THR A 346 16.38 29.23 2.78
N ASN A 347 17.02 30.23 2.18
CA ASN A 347 17.35 31.49 2.86
C ASN A 347 16.31 32.61 2.66
N GLY A 348 15.16 32.29 2.05
CA GLY A 348 14.08 33.25 1.82
C GLY A 348 13.22 33.52 3.07
N PRO A 349 12.40 34.57 3.07
CA PRO A 349 11.58 34.93 4.23
C PRO A 349 10.28 34.10 4.37
N GLY A 350 10.05 33.09 3.51
CA GLY A 350 8.85 32.24 3.56
C GLY A 350 7.63 32.86 2.90
N ASP A 351 7.84 33.80 1.97
CA ASP A 351 6.77 34.51 1.27
C ASP A 351 6.60 34.08 -0.19
N ARG A 352 7.54 33.28 -0.72
CA ARG A 352 7.53 32.78 -2.10
C ARG A 352 7.50 31.27 -2.16
N PHE A 353 6.83 30.73 -3.18
CA PHE A 353 6.63 29.29 -3.30
C PHE A 353 6.53 28.75 -4.74
N ILE A 354 6.88 27.47 -4.88
CA ILE A 354 6.45 26.63 -6.01
C ILE A 354 5.13 25.96 -5.60
N SER A 355 4.12 26.05 -6.46
CA SER A 355 2.86 25.31 -6.29
C SER A 355 2.98 23.92 -6.91
N VAL A 356 2.51 22.91 -6.19
CA VAL A 356 2.29 21.56 -6.70
C VAL A 356 0.80 21.41 -6.99
N GLY A 357 0.45 20.95 -8.20
CA GLY A 357 -0.92 20.94 -8.68
C GLY A 357 -1.36 19.60 -9.27
N LEU A 358 -2.64 19.31 -9.09
CA LEU A 358 -3.43 18.34 -9.84
C LEU A 358 -4.54 19.09 -10.58
N GLY A 359 -4.88 18.63 -11.78
CA GLY A 359 -5.93 19.27 -12.57
C GLY A 359 -6.36 18.45 -13.78
N GLU A 360 -7.23 19.05 -14.58
CA GLU A 360 -7.76 18.43 -15.80
C GLU A 360 -6.71 18.34 -16.92
N TYR A 361 -6.80 17.24 -17.68
CA TYR A 361 -6.18 17.11 -18.98
C TYR A 361 -6.67 18.24 -19.87
N ASN A 362 -5.77 19.15 -20.22
CA ASN A 362 -6.07 20.23 -21.13
C ASN A 362 -4.78 20.71 -21.79
N THR A 363 -4.76 20.73 -23.13
CA THR A 363 -3.59 21.21 -23.88
C THR A 363 -3.45 22.73 -23.84
N ASP A 364 -4.53 23.44 -23.54
CA ASP A 364 -4.62 24.90 -23.63
C ASP A 364 -4.57 25.58 -22.25
N ARG A 365 -4.87 24.85 -21.16
CA ARG A 365 -4.81 25.36 -19.77
C ARG A 365 -3.55 24.86 -19.07
N THR A 366 -2.83 25.78 -18.44
CA THR A 366 -1.62 25.51 -17.64
C THR A 366 -1.87 25.82 -16.17
N PHE A 367 -0.95 25.44 -15.29
CA PHE A 367 -1.03 25.71 -13.86
C PHE A 367 -0.55 27.12 -13.47
N GLN A 368 -0.23 27.97 -14.45
CA GLN A 368 0.33 29.32 -14.23
C GLN A 368 -0.60 30.26 -13.43
N THR A 369 -1.89 29.96 -13.41
CA THR A 369 -2.88 30.64 -12.57
C THR A 369 -3.46 29.66 -11.56
N THR A 370 -4.17 30.14 -10.54
CA THR A 370 -4.95 29.24 -9.66
C THR A 370 -5.97 28.41 -10.42
N ALA A 371 -6.43 28.88 -11.59
CA ALA A 371 -7.35 28.10 -12.40
C ALA A 371 -6.70 26.82 -12.92
N ASN A 372 -7.47 25.72 -12.90
CA ASN A 372 -7.05 24.36 -13.25
C ASN A 372 -6.16 23.66 -12.20
N ARG A 373 -6.10 24.17 -10.96
CA ARG A 373 -5.34 23.55 -9.86
C ARG A 373 -6.30 23.19 -8.74
N TYR A 374 -6.64 21.92 -8.66
CA TYR A 374 -7.64 21.43 -7.71
C TYR A 374 -7.06 21.25 -6.30
N ILE A 375 -5.74 21.30 -6.17
CA ILE A 375 -5.02 21.21 -4.89
C ILE A 375 -4.09 22.39 -4.72
N ASP A 376 -3.72 22.69 -3.47
CA ASP A 376 -2.84 23.80 -3.13
C ASP A 376 -1.76 23.37 -2.12
N ALA A 377 -0.78 22.61 -2.61
CA ALA A 377 0.44 22.30 -1.87
C ALA A 377 1.57 23.24 -2.33
N ARG A 378 2.32 23.82 -1.37
CA ARG A 378 3.25 24.94 -1.65
C ARG A 378 4.61 24.72 -1.01
N LEU A 379 5.67 24.71 -1.83
CA LEU A 379 7.07 24.58 -1.41
C LEU A 379 7.73 25.96 -1.29
N TYR A 380 8.03 26.41 -0.08
CA TYR A 380 8.46 27.78 0.19
C TYR A 380 9.97 28.01 0.14
N ASN A 381 10.39 29.24 -0.19
CA ASN A 381 11.81 29.63 -0.26
C ASN A 381 12.56 29.64 1.09
N ASN A 382 11.88 29.38 2.21
CA ASN A 382 12.46 29.21 3.55
C ASN A 382 12.63 27.73 3.97
N GLY A 383 12.33 26.78 3.08
CA GLY A 383 12.40 25.35 3.38
C GLY A 383 11.21 24.81 4.18
N THR A 384 10.04 25.45 4.09
CA THR A 384 8.79 24.90 4.62
C THR A 384 7.84 24.49 3.49
N ILE A 385 6.86 23.66 3.83
CA ILE A 385 5.75 23.28 2.96
C ILE A 385 4.41 23.58 3.64
N ASP A 386 3.44 24.03 2.85
CA ASP A 386 2.06 24.22 3.28
C ASP A 386 1.11 23.34 2.46
N PHE A 387 0.01 22.93 3.11
CA PHE A 387 -1.12 22.25 2.49
C PHE A 387 -2.38 23.06 2.76
N ARG A 388 -2.96 23.64 1.72
CA ARG A 388 -4.06 24.61 1.81
C ARG A 388 -5.26 24.15 0.98
N THR A 389 -6.35 24.90 1.12
CA THR A 389 -7.60 24.71 0.37
C THR A 389 -8.23 26.07 0.06
N SER A 390 -9.00 26.15 -1.04
CA SER A 390 -9.62 27.39 -1.51
C SER A 390 -10.86 27.81 -0.69
N LEU A 391 -11.35 26.95 0.22
CA LEU A 391 -12.59 27.16 0.99
C LEU A 391 -12.48 28.21 2.12
N GLY A 392 -11.31 28.82 2.33
CA GLY A 392 -11.11 29.94 3.26
C GLY A 392 -10.66 29.54 4.68
N THR A 393 -10.74 30.48 5.64
CA THR A 393 -10.01 30.45 6.93
C THR A 393 -10.46 29.40 7.96
N ASN A 394 -11.44 28.55 7.65
CA ASN A 394 -11.93 27.49 8.55
C ASN A 394 -11.85 26.10 7.89
N ALA A 395 -11.23 26.01 6.72
CA ALA A 395 -11.12 24.77 6.00
C ALA A 395 -9.84 24.03 6.43
N PRO A 396 -9.79 22.69 6.33
CA PRO A 396 -8.65 21.93 6.79
C PRO A 396 -7.39 22.32 6.01
N SER A 397 -6.42 22.90 6.71
CA SER A 397 -5.12 23.31 6.18
C SER A 397 -4.05 23.22 7.25
N ILE A 398 -2.79 23.21 6.84
CA ILE A 398 -1.63 23.34 7.72
C ILE A 398 -0.53 24.10 7.00
N GLU A 399 0.17 24.97 7.74
CA GLU A 399 1.22 25.85 7.20
C GLU A 399 2.53 25.71 7.98
N GLY A 400 3.66 25.92 7.30
CA GLY A 400 4.97 26.06 7.92
C GLY A 400 5.63 24.74 8.34
N ILE A 401 5.26 23.61 7.74
CA ILE A 401 5.91 22.32 8.05
C ILE A 401 7.35 22.37 7.55
N ALA A 402 8.32 22.17 8.45
CA ALA A 402 9.74 22.21 8.09
C ALA A 402 10.14 20.97 7.27
N LEU A 403 10.86 21.20 6.18
CA LEU A 403 11.45 20.12 5.37
C LEU A 403 12.75 19.62 5.99
N LEU A 404 13.06 18.34 5.75
CA LEU A 404 14.34 17.77 6.13
C LEU A 404 15.45 18.34 5.24
N PRO A 405 16.68 18.51 5.76
CA PRO A 405 17.84 18.77 4.91
C PRO A 405 18.06 17.62 3.91
N GLY A 406 18.14 17.93 2.62
CA GLY A 406 18.30 16.92 1.57
C GLY A 406 16.96 16.39 1.05
N ALA A 407 16.90 15.08 0.79
CA ALA A 407 15.76 14.44 0.17
C ALA A 407 14.54 14.40 1.12
N ASN A 408 13.38 14.72 0.55
CA ASN A 408 12.06 14.60 1.14
C ASN A 408 11.17 13.82 0.15
N THR A 409 10.14 13.15 0.65
CA THR A 409 9.14 12.49 -0.18
C THR A 409 7.76 13.06 0.09
N LEU A 410 6.95 13.24 -0.95
CA LEU A 410 5.54 13.61 -0.84
C LEU A 410 4.68 12.60 -1.60
N SER A 411 3.72 12.01 -0.90
CA SER A 411 2.64 11.25 -1.51
C SER A 411 1.31 12.01 -1.38
N ILE A 412 0.55 12.07 -2.46
CA ILE A 412 -0.72 12.78 -2.56
C ILE A 412 -1.79 11.77 -2.97
N PHE A 413 -2.78 11.55 -2.11
CA PHE A 413 -3.96 10.74 -2.41
C PHE A 413 -5.12 11.67 -2.70
N ALA A 414 -5.72 11.57 -3.88
CA ALA A 414 -6.77 12.46 -4.34
C ALA A 414 -8.05 11.69 -4.65
N ASN A 415 -9.19 12.22 -4.21
CA ASN A 415 -10.53 11.73 -4.55
C ASN A 415 -11.40 12.89 -5.06
N ASP A 416 -11.79 12.82 -6.32
CA ASP A 416 -12.63 13.75 -7.10
C ASP A 416 -14.02 13.14 -7.38
N TYR A 417 -14.42 12.10 -6.65
CA TYR A 417 -15.82 11.66 -6.66
C TYR A 417 -16.68 12.68 -5.91
N ASP A 418 -17.85 12.99 -6.47
CA ASP A 418 -18.80 13.95 -5.91
C ASP A 418 -19.68 13.33 -4.82
N SER A 419 -19.85 12.01 -4.86
CA SER A 419 -20.79 11.27 -4.01
C SER A 419 -20.17 10.10 -3.24
N GLN A 420 -18.94 9.70 -3.59
CA GLN A 420 -18.29 8.52 -3.03
C GLN A 420 -16.99 8.85 -2.28
N SER A 421 -16.78 8.20 -1.13
CA SER A 421 -15.48 8.12 -0.46
C SER A 421 -14.62 6.98 -1.02
N VAL A 422 -13.30 7.10 -0.96
CA VAL A 422 -12.36 6.08 -1.42
C VAL A 422 -11.52 5.59 -0.25
N GLN A 423 -11.29 4.28 -0.13
CA GLN A 423 -10.37 3.73 0.86
C GLN A 423 -8.96 3.71 0.28
N TYR A 424 -7.93 3.93 1.07
CA TYR A 424 -6.56 3.82 0.61
C TYR A 424 -5.65 3.27 1.69
N THR A 425 -4.65 2.50 1.27
CA THR A 425 -3.59 2.05 2.17
C THR A 425 -2.55 3.16 2.28
N GLY A 426 -2.37 3.68 3.49
CA GLY A 426 -1.37 4.67 3.84
C GLY A 426 0.05 4.12 3.74
N LEU A 427 1.05 4.99 3.89
CA LEU A 427 2.45 4.57 3.81
C LEU A 427 2.92 3.78 5.04
N ASP A 428 2.15 3.83 6.13
CA ASP A 428 2.29 3.01 7.33
C ASP A 428 1.54 1.67 7.26
N SER A 429 0.97 1.36 6.08
CA SER A 429 0.16 0.15 5.83
C SER A 429 -1.24 0.15 6.47
N ASP A 430 -1.64 1.22 7.17
CA ASP A 430 -3.00 1.34 7.68
C ASP A 430 -3.98 1.72 6.57
N THR A 431 -5.27 1.42 6.75
CA THR A 431 -6.33 1.79 5.80
C THR A 431 -7.02 3.08 6.23
N TYR A 432 -7.17 4.01 5.30
CA TYR A 432 -7.74 5.33 5.50
C TYR A 432 -8.88 5.60 4.55
N THR A 433 -9.86 6.37 5.00
CA THR A 433 -10.98 6.82 4.17
C THR A 433 -10.75 8.25 3.71
N LEU A 434 -10.76 8.46 2.39
CA LEU A 434 -10.69 9.77 1.75
C LEU A 434 -12.09 10.20 1.29
N PRO A 435 -12.73 11.20 1.92
CA PRO A 435 -14.08 11.66 1.53
C PRO A 435 -14.17 12.18 0.10
N THR A 436 -15.38 12.45 -0.35
CA THR A 436 -15.65 13.11 -1.65
C THR A 436 -14.85 14.40 -1.81
N ASN A 437 -14.32 14.65 -2.99
CA ASN A 437 -13.61 15.87 -3.35
C ASN A 437 -12.53 16.31 -2.35
N SER A 438 -11.71 15.35 -1.88
CA SER A 438 -10.73 15.56 -0.82
C SER A 438 -9.36 14.99 -1.16
N VAL A 439 -8.34 15.45 -0.43
CA VAL A 439 -6.94 15.11 -0.68
C VAL A 439 -6.19 14.89 0.63
N ALA A 440 -5.51 13.75 0.74
CA ALA A 440 -4.62 13.45 1.86
C ALA A 440 -3.15 13.54 1.42
N TYR A 441 -2.29 13.98 2.33
CA TYR A 441 -0.86 14.17 2.07
C TYR A 441 -0.03 13.35 3.05
N TRP A 442 1.02 12.73 2.55
CA TRP A 442 2.03 12.05 3.35
C TRP A 442 3.38 12.65 3.07
N LEU A 443 3.99 13.26 4.08
CA LEU A 443 5.31 13.86 3.98
C LEU A 443 6.31 12.97 4.70
N ASN A 444 7.36 12.54 4.00
CA ASN A 444 8.43 11.71 4.55
C ASN A 444 7.91 10.43 5.23
N GLY A 445 6.94 9.77 4.60
CA GLY A 445 6.34 8.54 5.12
C GLY A 445 5.29 8.74 6.22
N SER A 446 5.03 9.97 6.66
CA SER A 446 4.07 10.27 7.74
C SER A 446 2.84 11.00 7.23
N LEU A 447 1.65 10.59 7.69
CA LEU A 447 0.40 11.28 7.39
C LEU A 447 0.44 12.71 7.93
N VAL A 448 0.10 13.67 7.08
CA VAL A 448 -0.02 15.08 7.46
C VAL A 448 -1.40 15.31 8.06
N LEU A 449 -1.42 15.73 9.34
CA LEU A 449 -2.63 16.19 10.00
C LEU A 449 -2.78 17.70 9.82
N MET A 450 -3.99 18.15 9.50
CA MET A 450 -4.33 19.57 9.38
C MET A 450 -4.41 20.23 10.77
N ASP A 451 -4.47 21.57 10.83
CA ASP A 451 -4.54 22.31 12.10
C ASP A 451 -5.78 21.95 12.94
N ASP A 452 -6.86 21.52 12.29
CA ASP A 452 -8.08 21.03 12.93
C ASP A 452 -8.06 19.52 13.24
N SER A 453 -6.90 18.87 13.09
CA SER A 453 -6.66 17.43 13.21
C SER A 453 -7.33 16.56 12.12
N SER A 454 -7.88 17.15 11.06
CA SER A 454 -8.34 16.39 9.90
C SER A 454 -7.16 15.70 9.20
N GLN A 455 -7.43 14.55 8.57
CA GLN A 455 -6.44 13.77 7.83
C GLN A 455 -6.32 14.18 6.35
N TYR A 456 -7.14 15.14 5.90
CA TYR A 456 -7.27 15.54 4.50
C TYR A 456 -7.60 17.04 4.39
N THR A 457 -7.33 17.62 3.22
CA THR A 457 -7.87 18.91 2.76
C THR A 457 -8.98 18.70 1.73
N VAL A 458 -9.68 19.78 1.34
CA VAL A 458 -10.72 19.74 0.30
C VAL A 458 -10.17 20.31 -1.01
N MET A 459 -10.54 19.70 -2.13
CA MET A 459 -10.22 20.20 -3.47
C MET A 459 -10.85 21.58 -3.73
N ASP A 460 -10.32 22.31 -4.72
CA ASP A 460 -10.95 23.56 -5.17
C ASP A 460 -12.21 23.28 -6.01
N LEU A 461 -13.34 23.13 -5.32
CA LEU A 461 -14.63 22.75 -5.91
C LEU A 461 -15.16 23.74 -6.97
N ASN A 462 -14.70 24.99 -6.93
CA ASN A 462 -15.17 26.05 -7.82
C ASN A 462 -14.36 26.15 -9.11
N ASP A 463 -13.28 25.38 -9.22
CA ASP A 463 -12.40 25.44 -10.35
C ASP A 463 -13.10 24.85 -11.58
N ALA A 464 -13.03 25.55 -12.71
CA ALA A 464 -13.78 25.16 -13.91
C ALA A 464 -13.19 23.89 -14.54
N THR A 465 -14.05 23.03 -15.06
CA THR A 465 -13.73 21.81 -15.82
C THR A 465 -14.40 21.85 -17.19
N ALA A 466 -14.10 20.92 -18.10
CA ALA A 466 -14.81 20.85 -19.38
C ALA A 466 -16.32 20.58 -19.22
N GLY A 467 -16.72 19.91 -18.14
CA GLY A 467 -18.11 19.53 -17.86
C GLY A 467 -18.86 20.45 -16.90
N GLY A 468 -18.16 21.30 -16.13
CA GLY A 468 -18.76 22.11 -15.07
C GLY A 468 -17.70 22.69 -14.14
N THR A 469 -17.80 22.33 -12.86
CA THR A 469 -16.77 22.61 -11.84
C THR A 469 -16.41 21.32 -11.12
N VAL A 470 -15.23 21.26 -10.51
CA VAL A 470 -14.73 20.11 -9.73
C VAL A 470 -15.81 19.55 -8.80
N GLY A 471 -16.50 20.39 -8.01
CA GLY A 471 -17.53 19.89 -7.08
C GLY A 471 -18.88 19.49 -7.71
N THR A 472 -18.95 19.32 -9.03
CA THR A 472 -20.18 18.93 -9.76
C THR A 472 -19.91 17.96 -10.91
N THR A 473 -18.66 17.58 -11.11
CA THR A 473 -18.24 16.68 -12.17
C THR A 473 -17.16 15.76 -11.63
N GLU A 474 -17.16 14.51 -12.09
CA GLU A 474 -16.13 13.54 -11.72
C GLU A 474 -15.19 13.28 -12.90
N ASN A 475 -14.14 12.50 -12.68
CA ASN A 475 -13.08 12.19 -13.65
C ASN A 475 -12.39 13.45 -14.15
N ASN A 476 -11.98 14.34 -13.23
CA ASN A 476 -11.33 15.59 -13.58
C ASN A 476 -9.81 15.51 -13.47
N LEU A 477 -9.22 14.41 -13.00
CA LEU A 477 -7.77 14.31 -12.81
C LEU A 477 -7.08 13.76 -14.07
N GLY A 478 -6.25 14.57 -14.72
CA GLY A 478 -5.49 14.21 -15.92
C GLY A 478 -4.12 14.89 -16.07
N LYS A 479 -3.78 15.82 -15.18
CA LYS A 479 -2.54 16.61 -15.21
C LYS A 479 -1.93 16.75 -13.82
N PHE A 480 -0.60 16.69 -13.75
CA PHE A 480 0.21 16.92 -12.54
C PHE A 480 1.39 17.84 -12.86
N GLY A 481 1.87 18.63 -11.89
CA GLY A 481 3.02 19.49 -12.13
C GLY A 481 3.35 20.51 -11.05
N PHE A 482 4.42 21.25 -11.35
CA PHE A 482 5.04 22.27 -10.51
C PHE A 482 5.04 23.61 -11.24
N THR A 483 4.74 24.70 -10.53
CA THR A 483 4.74 26.03 -11.15
C THR A 483 5.05 27.14 -10.15
N SER A 484 5.80 28.15 -10.59
CA SER A 484 5.94 29.43 -9.89
C SER A 484 5.01 30.48 -10.51
N GLY A 485 4.51 31.39 -9.67
CA GLY A 485 3.78 32.58 -10.12
C GLY A 485 4.72 33.68 -10.62
N THR A 486 4.17 34.70 -11.29
CA THR A 486 4.97 35.81 -11.86
C THR A 486 5.66 36.72 -10.84
N ALA A 487 5.28 36.59 -9.57
CA ALA A 487 5.86 37.35 -8.47
C ALA A 487 6.86 36.52 -7.64
N GLU A 488 7.01 35.24 -7.97
CA GLU A 488 7.76 34.28 -7.17
C GLU A 488 9.25 34.31 -7.51
N VAL A 489 10.10 34.36 -6.48
CA VAL A 489 11.55 34.52 -6.62
C VAL A 489 12.29 33.80 -5.49
N ASN A 490 13.59 33.54 -5.67
CA ASN A 490 14.44 32.80 -4.73
C ASN A 490 13.96 31.35 -4.47
N LEU A 491 13.43 30.70 -5.49
CA LEU A 491 13.01 29.30 -5.44
C LEU A 491 14.10 28.43 -6.06
N ASN A 492 14.49 27.37 -5.37
CA ASN A 492 15.49 26.45 -5.87
C ASN A 492 15.23 25.05 -5.30
N TYR A 493 14.57 24.23 -6.10
CA TYR A 493 14.18 22.87 -5.75
C TYR A 493 14.71 21.90 -6.79
N VAL A 494 15.02 20.69 -6.37
CA VAL A 494 15.16 19.55 -7.26
C VAL A 494 14.04 18.56 -6.97
N VAL A 495 13.45 18.00 -8.02
CA VAL A 495 12.39 17.00 -7.99
C VAL A 495 12.88 15.77 -8.75
N ASP A 496 12.50 14.60 -8.27
CA ASP A 496 12.87 13.32 -8.85
C ASP A 496 11.73 12.30 -8.65
N ASN A 497 11.75 11.21 -9.41
CA ASN A 497 10.93 10.02 -9.18
C ASN A 497 9.42 10.30 -9.10
N ILE A 498 8.84 10.88 -10.16
CA ILE A 498 7.39 11.15 -10.22
C ILE A 498 6.65 9.90 -10.68
N TYR A 499 5.79 9.37 -9.81
CA TYR A 499 4.91 8.25 -10.07
C TYR A 499 3.45 8.66 -9.89
N ILE A 500 2.57 8.22 -10.80
CA ILE A 500 1.12 8.43 -10.69
C ILE A 500 0.42 7.10 -10.94
N THR A 501 -0.40 6.68 -9.99
CA THR A 501 -1.12 5.39 -10.02
C THR A 501 -2.60 5.59 -9.69
N THR A 502 -3.46 4.70 -10.15
CA THR A 502 -4.88 4.64 -9.78
C THR A 502 -5.14 3.70 -8.60
N ASN A 503 -4.09 3.15 -7.98
CA ASN A 503 -4.16 2.18 -6.88
C ASN A 503 -4.57 2.83 -5.54
N ILE A 504 -5.60 3.66 -5.57
CA ILE A 504 -6.42 3.92 -4.40
C ILE A 504 -7.50 2.85 -4.41
N LEU A 505 -7.76 2.16 -3.28
CA LEU A 505 -8.76 1.10 -3.23
C LEU A 505 -10.12 1.73 -3.56
N ALA A 506 -10.55 1.59 -4.81
CA ALA A 506 -11.93 1.82 -5.20
C ALA A 506 -12.81 1.04 -4.20
N SER A 507 -13.93 1.65 -3.81
CA SER A 507 -14.83 1.15 -2.77
C SER A 507 -14.89 -0.38 -2.72
N ILE A 508 -14.73 -0.94 -1.52
CA ILE A 508 -14.95 -2.37 -1.23
C ILE A 508 -16.45 -2.64 -1.39
N ASP A 509 -16.89 -2.81 -2.62
CA ASP A 509 -18.31 -2.93 -2.90
C ASP A 509 -18.67 -4.06 -3.84
N GLY A 510 -17.72 -4.89 -4.29
CA GLY A 510 -18.06 -6.13 -5.00
C GLY A 510 -18.34 -7.29 -4.03
N TYR A 511 -19.10 -8.28 -4.50
CA TYR A 511 -19.49 -9.43 -3.68
C TYR A 511 -18.28 -10.29 -3.25
N ALA A 512 -17.28 -10.41 -4.12
CA ALA A 512 -16.06 -11.18 -3.80
C ALA A 512 -15.27 -10.50 -2.68
N GLU A 513 -15.14 -9.17 -2.76
CA GLU A 513 -14.46 -8.35 -1.77
C GLU A 513 -15.25 -8.33 -0.43
N TRP A 514 -16.58 -8.37 -0.50
CA TRP A 514 -17.42 -8.53 0.70
C TRP A 514 -17.20 -9.89 1.37
N LEU A 515 -17.01 -10.98 0.61
CA LEU A 515 -16.69 -12.30 1.17
C LEU A 515 -15.33 -12.32 1.88
N ASP A 516 -14.35 -11.55 1.39
CA ASP A 516 -13.01 -11.48 1.99
C ASP A 516 -13.03 -10.89 3.41
N LEU A 517 -14.07 -10.13 3.77
CA LEU A 517 -14.29 -9.65 5.13
C LEU A 517 -14.67 -10.78 6.11
N TYR A 518 -15.04 -11.96 5.59
CA TYR A 518 -15.54 -13.09 6.36
C TYR A 518 -14.77 -14.39 6.02
N PRO A 519 -13.45 -14.47 6.32
CA PRO A 519 -12.63 -15.65 6.00
C PRO A 519 -13.13 -16.94 6.69
N GLY A 520 -13.98 -16.82 7.71
CA GLY A 520 -14.61 -17.94 8.42
C GLY A 520 -15.68 -18.70 7.63
N LEU A 521 -16.15 -18.18 6.48
CA LEU A 521 -17.17 -18.83 5.64
C LEU A 521 -16.68 -20.14 5.01
N GLY A 522 -15.37 -20.31 4.82
CA GLY A 522 -14.81 -21.52 4.20
C GLY A 522 -15.39 -21.75 2.79
N SER A 523 -16.17 -22.82 2.60
CA SER A 523 -16.77 -23.16 1.29
C SER A 523 -18.18 -22.62 1.07
N THR A 524 -18.80 -21.95 2.06
CA THR A 524 -20.18 -21.43 1.96
C THR A 524 -20.19 -20.00 1.44
N THR A 525 -19.63 -19.81 0.25
CA THR A 525 -19.35 -18.49 -0.34
C THR A 525 -20.24 -18.18 -1.55
N ASN A 526 -21.18 -19.06 -1.92
CA ASN A 526 -22.08 -18.78 -3.03
C ASN A 526 -23.22 -17.84 -2.59
N TYR A 527 -23.82 -17.13 -3.55
CA TYR A 527 -24.96 -16.22 -3.30
C TYR A 527 -26.14 -16.86 -2.55
N LEU A 528 -26.36 -18.16 -2.75
CA LEU A 528 -27.46 -18.90 -2.15
C LEU A 528 -27.07 -19.63 -0.85
N ASP A 529 -25.81 -19.57 -0.46
CA ASP A 529 -25.36 -20.17 0.79
C ASP A 529 -25.81 -19.30 1.97
N ASP A 530 -26.05 -19.95 3.10
CA ASP A 530 -26.59 -19.41 4.35
C ASP A 530 -25.73 -20.02 5.47
N PHE A 531 -24.59 -19.39 5.76
CA PHE A 531 -23.56 -19.98 6.63
C PHE A 531 -24.04 -20.09 8.06
N GLU A 532 -24.57 -18.99 8.58
CA GLU A 532 -25.39 -19.01 9.77
C GLU A 532 -26.85 -19.21 9.30
N PRO A 533 -27.65 -20.11 9.89
CA PRO A 533 -28.95 -20.44 9.32
C PRO A 533 -30.08 -19.57 9.88
N ASP A 534 -30.01 -18.23 9.74
CA ASP A 534 -31.11 -17.32 10.11
C ASP A 534 -32.13 -17.08 8.99
N GLY A 535 -31.82 -17.55 7.78
CA GLY A 535 -32.67 -17.42 6.61
C GLY A 535 -32.28 -16.28 5.67
N MET A 536 -31.17 -15.58 5.92
CA MET A 536 -30.55 -14.66 5.00
C MET A 536 -29.35 -15.28 4.28
N ASN A 537 -29.56 -15.63 3.02
CA ASN A 537 -28.44 -16.06 2.19
C ASN A 537 -27.44 -14.93 1.93
N ASN A 538 -26.22 -15.29 1.53
CA ASN A 538 -25.13 -14.36 1.32
C ASN A 538 -25.47 -13.20 0.35
N LEU A 539 -26.32 -13.42 -0.66
CA LEU A 539 -26.77 -12.32 -1.54
C LEU A 539 -27.62 -11.31 -0.76
N LEU A 540 -28.53 -11.78 0.08
CA LEU A 540 -29.41 -10.94 0.88
C LEU A 540 -28.61 -10.18 1.96
N GLU A 541 -27.68 -10.87 2.62
CA GLU A 541 -26.69 -10.30 3.54
C GLU A 541 -25.90 -9.18 2.88
N TYR A 542 -25.25 -9.47 1.75
CA TYR A 542 -24.47 -8.50 0.99
C TYR A 542 -25.30 -7.30 0.51
N ALA A 543 -26.52 -7.53 0.05
CA ALA A 543 -27.38 -6.48 -0.51
C ALA A 543 -28.03 -5.59 0.56
N LEU A 544 -28.31 -6.13 1.75
CA LEU A 544 -28.99 -5.39 2.83
C LEU A 544 -28.04 -4.89 3.93
N GLY A 545 -26.78 -5.31 3.91
CA GLY A 545 -25.75 -4.90 4.88
C GLY A 545 -25.70 -5.78 6.13
N GLY A 546 -25.99 -7.07 5.99
CA GLY A 546 -25.87 -8.05 7.06
C GLY A 546 -24.46 -8.65 7.19
N ASN A 547 -24.25 -9.39 8.28
CA ASN A 547 -23.05 -10.17 8.52
C ASN A 547 -23.31 -11.69 8.42
N PRO A 548 -22.73 -12.40 7.43
CA PRO A 548 -23.03 -13.81 7.17
C PRO A 548 -22.49 -14.77 8.24
N THR A 549 -21.78 -14.25 9.25
CA THR A 549 -21.25 -15.01 10.39
C THR A 549 -22.03 -14.79 11.70
N LEU A 550 -23.04 -13.91 11.69
CA LEU A 550 -23.85 -13.55 12.85
C LEU A 550 -25.33 -13.69 12.52
N ASN A 551 -26.12 -14.18 13.49
CA ASN A 551 -27.57 -14.19 13.38
C ASN A 551 -28.11 -12.77 13.61
N ASP A 552 -28.25 -11.99 12.54
CA ASP A 552 -28.63 -10.59 12.58
C ASP A 552 -29.84 -10.22 11.70
N ALA A 553 -30.50 -11.20 11.07
CA ALA A 553 -31.68 -10.98 10.23
C ALA A 553 -32.78 -10.15 10.88
N ALA A 554 -32.96 -10.23 12.20
CA ALA A 554 -33.96 -9.42 12.89
C ALA A 554 -33.69 -7.91 12.83
N ALA A 555 -32.43 -7.51 12.65
CA ALA A 555 -32.00 -6.11 12.51
C ALA A 555 -31.92 -5.67 11.04
N VAL A 556 -31.61 -6.60 10.12
CA VAL A 556 -31.31 -6.29 8.71
C VAL A 556 -32.52 -6.48 7.79
N LEU A 557 -33.38 -7.47 8.06
CA LEU A 557 -34.52 -7.74 7.19
C LEU A 557 -35.49 -6.56 7.13
N PRO A 558 -36.21 -6.40 5.99
CA PRO A 558 -37.17 -5.32 5.83
C PRO A 558 -38.23 -5.29 6.94
N THR A 559 -38.57 -4.08 7.36
CA THR A 559 -39.62 -3.83 8.34
C THR A 559 -40.84 -3.20 7.69
N TYR A 560 -41.97 -3.20 8.40
CA TYR A 560 -43.17 -2.52 7.92
C TYR A 560 -43.81 -1.66 9.01
N SER A 561 -44.51 -0.61 8.58
CA SER A 561 -45.31 0.25 9.44
C SER A 561 -46.57 0.73 8.71
N PHE A 562 -47.52 1.28 9.47
CA PHE A 562 -48.72 1.89 8.90
C PHE A 562 -48.70 3.39 9.12
N ALA A 563 -49.06 4.16 8.10
CA ALA A 563 -49.13 5.62 8.16
C ALA A 563 -50.39 6.13 7.47
N VAL A 564 -50.86 7.32 7.86
CA VAL A 564 -51.94 8.02 7.17
C VAL A 564 -51.35 9.24 6.49
N ASP A 565 -51.48 9.32 5.17
CA ASP A 565 -50.99 10.42 4.34
C ASP A 565 -52.09 10.82 3.35
N GLY A 566 -52.40 12.11 3.29
CA GLY A 566 -53.50 12.63 2.46
C GLY A 566 -54.90 12.08 2.79
N GLY A 567 -55.09 11.44 3.95
CA GLY A 567 -56.34 10.78 4.35
C GLY A 567 -56.47 9.32 3.92
N THR A 568 -55.50 8.78 3.16
CA THR A 568 -55.38 7.37 2.81
C THR A 568 -54.50 6.65 3.83
N SER A 569 -54.87 5.42 4.20
CA SER A 569 -54.02 4.57 5.06
C SER A 569 -53.07 3.74 4.21
N TRP A 570 -51.78 3.81 4.50
CA TRP A 570 -50.70 3.16 3.76
C TRP A 570 -49.99 2.13 4.63
N MET A 571 -49.55 1.04 4.00
CA MET A 571 -48.53 0.15 4.54
C MET A 571 -47.19 0.55 3.92
N ASN A 572 -46.25 0.97 4.77
CA ASN A 572 -44.88 1.28 4.39
C ASN A 572 -44.01 0.05 4.62
N TYR A 573 -43.13 -0.22 3.68
CA TYR A 573 -42.17 -1.31 3.67
C TYR A 573 -40.78 -0.70 3.54
N VAL A 574 -39.94 -0.88 4.55
CA VAL A 574 -38.67 -0.18 4.73
C VAL A 574 -37.53 -1.18 4.70
N TYR A 575 -36.52 -0.94 3.88
CA TYR A 575 -35.37 -1.84 3.70
C TYR A 575 -34.10 -1.05 3.38
N ASN A 576 -32.95 -1.67 3.61
CA ASN A 576 -31.66 -1.12 3.20
C ASN A 576 -31.40 -1.43 1.72
N ARG A 577 -30.80 -0.50 1.00
CA ARG A 577 -30.34 -0.67 -0.38
C ARG A 577 -28.93 -0.12 -0.47
N ARG A 578 -28.03 -0.80 -1.17
CA ARG A 578 -26.70 -0.23 -1.48
C ARG A 578 -26.86 1.03 -2.32
N ASP A 579 -26.21 2.11 -1.91
CA ASP A 579 -26.33 3.43 -2.58
C ASP A 579 -25.76 3.43 -4.01
N ASN A 580 -24.87 2.49 -4.33
CA ASN A 580 -24.30 2.25 -5.64
C ASN A 580 -24.78 0.94 -6.30
N ALA A 581 -25.93 0.40 -5.89
CA ALA A 581 -26.48 -0.88 -6.35
C ALA A 581 -26.36 -1.13 -7.87
N GLY A 582 -26.63 -0.10 -8.69
CA GLY A 582 -26.54 -0.21 -10.15
C GLY A 582 -25.12 -0.47 -10.68
N ALA A 583 -24.10 0.09 -10.03
CA ALA A 583 -22.69 -0.16 -10.35
C ALA A 583 -22.28 -1.59 -9.98
N LEU A 584 -22.94 -2.16 -8.97
CA LEU A 584 -22.70 -3.51 -8.46
C LEU A 584 -23.50 -4.60 -9.18
N GLY A 585 -24.27 -4.22 -10.20
CA GLY A 585 -25.16 -5.14 -10.89
C GLY A 585 -26.28 -5.68 -10.00
N LEU A 586 -26.62 -4.99 -8.90
CA LEU A 586 -27.74 -5.35 -8.04
C LEU A 586 -29.02 -4.63 -8.49
N THR A 587 -30.13 -5.35 -8.51
CA THR A 587 -31.47 -4.78 -8.71
C THR A 587 -32.34 -5.02 -7.48
N TYR A 588 -33.15 -4.01 -7.14
CA TYR A 588 -34.09 -4.05 -6.01
C TYR A 588 -35.47 -3.71 -6.54
N ASP A 589 -36.35 -4.71 -6.61
CA ASP A 589 -37.72 -4.53 -7.06
C ASP A 589 -38.69 -4.87 -5.93
N VAL A 590 -39.61 -3.94 -5.63
CA VAL A 590 -40.65 -4.15 -4.61
C VAL A 590 -42.00 -4.31 -5.31
N PHE A 591 -42.55 -5.51 -5.22
CA PHE A 591 -43.83 -5.89 -5.81
C PHE A 591 -44.91 -6.04 -4.74
N SER A 592 -46.17 -5.99 -5.18
CA SER A 592 -47.34 -6.31 -4.38
C SER A 592 -48.36 -7.18 -5.13
N ASP A 593 -49.20 -7.89 -4.37
CA ASP A 593 -50.33 -8.66 -4.90
C ASP A 593 -51.37 -8.95 -3.80
N THR A 594 -52.53 -9.50 -4.17
CA THR A 594 -53.62 -9.89 -3.25
C THR A 594 -53.53 -11.35 -2.80
N ASP A 595 -52.56 -12.12 -3.28
CA ASP A 595 -52.25 -13.46 -2.82
C ASP A 595 -50.73 -13.71 -2.68
N LEU A 596 -50.38 -14.88 -2.13
CA LEU A 596 -48.99 -15.29 -1.86
C LEU A 596 -48.50 -16.32 -2.90
N VAL A 597 -49.05 -16.32 -4.11
CA VAL A 597 -48.58 -17.24 -5.15
C VAL A 597 -47.19 -16.77 -5.60
N ILE A 598 -46.15 -17.53 -5.21
CA ILE A 598 -44.75 -17.22 -5.52
C ILE A 598 -44.57 -17.16 -7.05
N GLY A 599 -43.99 -16.05 -7.53
CA GLY A 599 -43.70 -15.81 -8.95
C GLY A 599 -44.78 -15.08 -9.75
N SER A 600 -45.95 -14.77 -9.16
CA SER A 600 -46.97 -13.93 -9.81
C SER A 600 -47.02 -12.49 -9.31
N MET A 601 -46.30 -12.15 -8.22
CA MET A 601 -46.21 -10.79 -7.72
C MET A 601 -45.59 -9.88 -8.79
N SER A 602 -46.39 -8.96 -9.31
CA SER A 602 -46.02 -8.14 -10.46
C SER A 602 -46.56 -6.72 -10.39
N THR A 603 -47.40 -6.40 -9.39
CA THR A 603 -47.92 -5.04 -9.24
C THR A 603 -46.83 -4.17 -8.63
N PRO A 604 -46.30 -3.15 -9.34
CA PRO A 604 -45.27 -2.29 -8.78
C PRO A 604 -45.83 -1.49 -7.61
N THR A 605 -44.96 -1.20 -6.65
CA THR A 605 -45.27 -0.37 -5.48
C THR A 605 -44.80 1.08 -5.70
N GLU A 606 -45.15 1.99 -4.79
CA GLU A 606 -44.68 3.37 -4.83
C GLU A 606 -43.46 3.53 -3.91
N GLU A 607 -42.30 3.91 -4.45
CA GLU A 607 -41.16 4.37 -3.65
C GLU A 607 -41.46 5.79 -3.15
N LEU A 608 -41.64 5.96 -1.83
CA LEU A 608 -41.91 7.24 -1.19
C LEU A 608 -40.65 8.13 -1.14
N GLY A 609 -39.49 7.48 -1.07
CA GLY A 609 -38.16 8.10 -1.02
C GLY A 609 -37.18 7.24 -0.24
N PHE A 610 -35.97 7.78 -0.06
CA PHE A 610 -34.89 7.16 0.69
C PHE A 610 -34.21 8.18 1.62
N ALA A 611 -33.47 7.68 2.60
CA ALA A 611 -32.62 8.47 3.50
C ALA A 611 -31.25 7.79 3.66
N ALA A 612 -30.22 8.54 4.04
CA ALA A 612 -28.91 7.96 4.33
C ALA A 612 -29.01 6.91 5.45
N GLY A 613 -28.41 5.74 5.22
CA GLY A 613 -28.31 4.65 6.19
C GLY A 613 -26.90 4.55 6.78
N ASP A 614 -26.48 3.33 7.08
CA ASP A 614 -25.08 3.03 7.40
C ASP A 614 -24.19 3.26 6.16
N PRO A 615 -22.86 3.46 6.33
CA PRO A 615 -21.96 3.72 5.20
C PRO A 615 -22.11 2.70 4.06
N GLY A 616 -22.32 3.18 2.83
CA GLY A 616 -22.57 2.35 1.64
C GLY A 616 -24.04 1.94 1.43
N PHE A 617 -24.94 2.37 2.32
CA PHE A 617 -26.36 2.03 2.27
C PHE A 617 -27.28 3.26 2.42
N GLU A 618 -28.44 3.15 1.81
CA GLU A 618 -29.60 4.01 2.01
C GLU A 618 -30.79 3.20 2.50
N VAL A 619 -31.67 3.86 3.27
CA VAL A 619 -32.91 3.27 3.77
C VAL A 619 -34.05 3.70 2.86
N VAL A 620 -34.62 2.76 2.12
CA VAL A 620 -35.66 2.99 1.12
C VAL A 620 -37.03 2.66 1.71
N THR A 621 -38.03 3.49 1.44
CA THR A 621 -39.43 3.24 1.84
C THR A 621 -40.31 3.06 0.61
N ASN A 622 -40.87 1.87 0.44
CA ASN A 622 -41.95 1.60 -0.52
C ASN A 622 -43.30 1.53 0.19
N ARG A 623 -44.38 1.83 -0.51
CA ARG A 623 -45.73 1.80 0.08
C ARG A 623 -46.80 1.28 -0.85
N VAL A 624 -47.87 0.76 -0.24
CA VAL A 624 -49.13 0.38 -0.89
C VAL A 624 -50.34 0.87 -0.07
N PRO A 625 -51.46 1.25 -0.72
CA PRO A 625 -52.66 1.64 -0.02
C PRO A 625 -53.33 0.42 0.61
N THR A 626 -53.91 0.62 1.79
CA THR A 626 -54.58 -0.45 2.57
C THR A 626 -56.10 -0.41 2.46
N ASP A 627 -56.65 0.60 1.76
CA ASP A 627 -58.09 0.84 1.62
C ASP A 627 -58.66 0.44 0.24
N VAL A 628 -57.81 -0.08 -0.66
CA VAL A 628 -58.20 -0.52 -2.00
C VAL A 628 -58.59 -2.00 -2.02
N GLU A 629 -57.69 -2.86 -1.55
CA GLU A 629 -57.88 -4.32 -1.56
C GLU A 629 -58.16 -4.87 -0.16
N ASN A 630 -58.93 -5.96 -0.07
CA ASN A 630 -59.23 -6.59 1.23
C ASN A 630 -58.01 -7.26 1.88
N LYS A 631 -56.96 -7.53 1.09
CA LYS A 631 -55.67 -8.08 1.51
C LYS A 631 -54.62 -7.73 0.46
N THR A 632 -53.43 -7.38 0.92
CA THR A 632 -52.27 -7.08 0.07
C THR A 632 -51.03 -7.68 0.72
N PHE A 633 -50.13 -8.20 -0.10
CA PHE A 633 -48.82 -8.72 0.27
C PHE A 633 -47.77 -7.91 -0.48
N MET A 634 -46.57 -7.77 0.11
CA MET A 634 -45.43 -7.11 -0.52
C MET A 634 -44.24 -8.07 -0.53
N GLN A 635 -43.39 -7.95 -1.55
CA GLN A 635 -42.14 -8.68 -1.68
C GLN A 635 -41.04 -7.74 -2.16
N LEU A 636 -39.91 -7.76 -1.48
CA LEU A 636 -38.65 -7.27 -2.02
C LEU A 636 -37.95 -8.42 -2.76
N LYS A 637 -37.60 -8.17 -4.01
CA LYS A 637 -36.83 -9.06 -4.87
C LYS A 637 -35.49 -8.41 -5.15
N ILE A 638 -34.42 -9.12 -4.78
CA ILE A 638 -33.04 -8.71 -5.05
C ILE A 638 -32.44 -9.69 -6.05
N GLU A 639 -31.81 -9.16 -7.08
CA GLU A 639 -31.09 -9.96 -8.07
C GLU A 639 -29.69 -9.39 -8.28
N ALA A 640 -28.72 -10.26 -8.50
CA ALA A 640 -27.38 -9.90 -8.96
C ALA A 640 -27.25 -10.24 -10.44
N ALA A 641 -26.67 -9.34 -11.24
CA ALA A 641 -26.28 -9.62 -12.61
C ALA A 641 -25.22 -10.73 -12.60
N GLN A 642 -25.49 -11.83 -13.31
CA GLN A 642 -24.55 -12.93 -13.49
C GLN A 642 -23.49 -12.62 -14.55
#